data_AF-A0AAD5SYX7-F1
#
_entry.id   AF-A0AAD5SYX7-F1
#
_cell.length_a   1.000
_cell.length_b   1.000
_cell.length_c   1.000
_cell.angle_alpha   90.00
_cell.angle_beta   90.00
_cell.angle_gamma   90.00
#
_symmetry.space_group_name_H-M   'P 1'
#
loop_
_entity.id
_entity.type
_entity.pdbx_description
1 polymer ?
#
loop_
_entity_poly.entity_id
_entity_poly.type
_entity_poly.pdbx_seq_one_letter_code
_entity_poly.pdbx_strand_id
1 'polypeptide(L)'
;MPSNAPKRIAVIGSGISGLSAAWLLSRDFAQFKVSLLEKGDYFGGHTHTVDIPSLTDPNETVGVDTGFIVCNPVTCGGEFEWNGTDLNTLFAQRSNFFSINMWKMVSAVLRFNDQADKIAQDADDLEFDRNGNAKKDAKAHPYASMTLGGFFEKFGYTKFFYQNYIVPMTAAIWSTPANMTFDRFPLLTLVRFMRNHVLLTVNERPRWMTVDGGSRKYVEKILSGLSDARLNVDIRSVVRSKDQTVTLTYSNGTIETFDHVIFATHSDQALSLLGDNATPDERHILGSVKFLNNRAVLHRDKNLMPKRRLAWASWNYLTQISNETDSQTMCLTYWMDNLQPHISVPKFGHVFVTMNPLYEPSPETVLGEWEYTHPLYSSETIAAQDAINKIQNVNSVSFAGAWLNYGFHEDGLTSGLLAATSLGAKCPFHILLNGGYPTKRVPMNPPQWAQEVGVQQYQPAKPIYLNTDEGKKKVAEIIKKGNVGKKGNSFWVVGVSMLVLALTVVGMLGELWNFLIQSGNQVKINNTVTDVTQSNIVNNCVQVPALTPPISAELNVTRLDSPEFADAAVSRLSEAIKFPTVSYDNMTNVPPQLDIEFDPIHEPFVRLREFFASAFPAIHMTLKRNIINKYSLLYTWEGSDKAASPMILMAHLDVVPVISGTENQWKYPPFSGFVDIEHGLLWGRGAADTKITVLAILEAVESILIATNGTYVPKSDIYLAFGHDEEISGFQGAKKIAQYLQEDLGLKGKIGLIVDEGSSFTQINDVRMAVIGTGEKGYADIDITVETKGGHSSVPPKHTGIGYASLTINALESNPYPTFLSDDSPILYSTRCYVEHSKNPDPFIKWAVANLDIARDLLAEKLASEDDFTAALLTTTQAVDLISGGLKVNALPEKVTVVTNHRIAVDSSLTKTQDHIKNTLLLVAIEYSLDLTIQKFTASETVAFEYNAPHAVGKISVAPYRGKVLEPAPISPSNGADSKGWNILEGTIHHLYDNDEGRIVVSPTLMAANTDTKHFWGLGTSILRFSPANGKNIHTANENIEIGQYLNAIKFYHELNSMLVLIMKYSRNIPAGSPRYLKSTAVLVSEVVKLVVCVFFYINETPRPTRFNISAIINDLFGKDSDSWKMLVPAIIFLLTAGVTLAQLQTDYSTGNENSEKTAAQNFVGLSAVAIACILSGIAGYADNILKGFATSVSIILSASASVFLFGFEITFAFIVGAGVVLWATHLYGLEDSAPQQQLYGKVGGI
;
A
#
# COMPACT_ATOMS: atom_id res chain seq x y z
N MET A 1 29.20 58.73 24.27
CA MET A 1 28.21 57.91 23.53
C MET A 1 28.98 57.18 22.45
N PRO A 2 28.71 55.88 22.19
CA PRO A 2 29.18 55.21 20.98
C PRO A 2 28.68 55.95 19.73
N SER A 3 29.35 55.78 18.60
CA SER A 3 28.99 56.46 17.34
C SER A 3 27.63 55.98 16.81
N ASN A 4 26.72 56.90 16.50
CA ASN A 4 25.41 56.65 15.86
C ASN A 4 25.51 56.15 14.38
N ALA A 5 26.63 55.55 13.97
CA ALA A 5 26.87 55.04 12.63
C ALA A 5 26.83 53.51 12.64
N PRO A 6 26.10 52.85 11.70
CA PRO A 6 26.10 51.39 11.58
C PRO A 6 27.51 50.83 11.34
N LYS A 7 27.84 49.75 12.03
CA LYS A 7 29.15 49.08 11.92
C LYS A 7 29.33 48.45 10.54
N ARG A 8 30.45 48.73 9.87
CA ARG A 8 30.80 48.15 8.57
C ARG A 8 31.33 46.73 8.75
N ILE A 9 30.59 45.74 8.28
CA ILE A 9 30.99 44.33 8.33
C ILE A 9 31.21 43.81 6.90
N ALA A 10 32.38 43.26 6.61
CA ALA A 10 32.60 42.49 5.38
C ALA A 10 32.43 41.00 5.66
N VAL A 11 31.75 40.30 4.76
CA VAL A 11 31.66 38.83 4.75
C VAL A 11 32.36 38.35 3.48
N ILE A 12 33.47 37.62 3.64
CA ILE A 12 34.31 37.16 2.53
C ILE A 12 33.95 35.69 2.22
N GLY A 13 33.54 35.43 0.99
CA GLY A 13 32.97 34.17 0.53
C GLY A 13 31.45 34.11 0.71
N SER A 14 30.75 33.61 -0.30
CA SER A 14 29.29 33.48 -0.36
C SER A 14 28.79 32.03 -0.28
N GLY A 15 29.62 31.12 0.26
CA GLY A 15 29.13 29.83 0.76
C GLY A 15 27.98 30.02 1.74
N ILE A 16 27.27 28.94 2.09
CA ILE A 16 26.12 29.00 3.02
C ILE A 16 26.43 29.70 4.36
N SER A 17 27.67 29.57 4.86
CA SER A 17 28.20 30.32 6.02
C SER A 17 28.26 31.84 5.81
N GLY A 18 28.59 32.29 4.60
CA GLY A 18 28.63 33.70 4.25
C GLY A 18 27.23 34.26 4.01
N LEU A 19 26.40 33.51 3.29
CA LEU A 19 24.99 33.86 3.07
C LEU A 19 24.21 33.94 4.38
N SER A 20 24.39 33.00 5.32
CA SER A 20 23.68 33.03 6.61
C SER A 20 24.16 34.15 7.52
N ALA A 21 25.47 34.42 7.56
CA ALA A 21 26.03 35.54 8.31
C ALA A 21 25.55 36.89 7.74
N ALA A 22 25.63 37.08 6.41
CA ALA A 22 25.22 38.31 5.76
C ALA A 22 23.71 38.55 5.88
N TRP A 23 22.89 37.51 5.68
CA TRP A 23 21.44 37.56 5.90
C TRP A 23 21.10 37.97 7.32
N LEU A 24 21.72 37.37 8.33
CA LEU A 24 21.38 37.66 9.71
C LEU A 24 21.81 39.08 10.12
N LEU A 25 23.00 39.53 9.70
CA LEU A 25 23.47 40.89 9.95
C LEU A 25 22.60 41.94 9.23
N SER A 26 22.14 41.70 8.00
CA SER A 26 21.35 42.68 7.26
C SER A 26 19.98 42.96 7.88
N ARG A 27 19.45 42.05 8.70
CA ARG A 27 18.16 42.24 9.41
C ARG A 27 18.18 43.40 10.42
N ASP A 28 19.35 43.90 10.81
CA ASP A 28 19.49 45.10 11.64
C ASP A 28 20.36 46.16 10.93
N PHE A 29 19.83 46.74 9.85
CA PHE A 29 20.45 47.84 9.09
C PHE A 29 20.78 49.08 9.92
N ALA A 30 20.19 49.22 11.13
CA ALA A 30 20.49 50.32 12.04
C ALA A 30 21.79 50.05 12.82
N GLN A 31 22.09 48.78 13.13
CA GLN A 31 23.33 48.37 13.78
C GLN A 31 24.46 48.04 12.78
N PHE A 32 24.15 47.50 11.60
CA PHE A 32 25.15 46.98 10.65
C PHE A 32 24.98 47.49 9.21
N LYS A 33 26.10 47.78 8.55
CA LYS A 33 26.21 47.87 7.09
C LYS A 33 27.05 46.70 6.58
N VAL A 34 26.41 45.78 5.87
CA VAL A 34 27.02 44.52 5.42
C VAL A 34 27.45 44.62 3.96
N SER A 35 28.65 44.12 3.65
CA SER A 35 29.14 43.88 2.29
C SER A 35 29.48 42.39 2.12
N LEU A 36 28.75 41.67 1.26
CA LEU A 36 29.06 40.28 0.90
C LEU A 36 29.99 40.27 -0.33
N LEU A 37 31.18 39.70 -0.19
CA LEU A 37 32.25 39.73 -1.18
C LEU A 37 32.58 38.31 -1.64
N GLU A 38 32.24 37.99 -2.89
CA GLU A 38 32.52 36.71 -3.54
C GLU A 38 33.58 36.87 -4.63
N LYS A 39 34.55 35.95 -4.68
CA LYS A 39 35.60 35.88 -5.70
C LYS A 39 35.11 35.24 -7.00
N GLY A 40 34.19 34.27 -6.89
CA GLY A 40 33.56 33.62 -8.04
C GLY A 40 32.63 34.54 -8.84
N ASP A 41 32.14 34.01 -9.95
CA ASP A 41 31.19 34.61 -10.88
C ASP A 41 29.72 34.29 -10.56
N TYR A 42 29.46 33.43 -9.56
CA TYR A 42 28.14 33.16 -8.98
C TYR A 42 28.18 33.19 -7.46
N PHE A 43 27.04 33.45 -6.81
CA PHE A 43 26.90 33.39 -5.36
C PHE A 43 26.49 31.97 -4.91
N GLY A 44 27.09 31.47 -3.83
CA GLY A 44 26.69 30.21 -3.18
C GLY A 44 27.82 29.21 -2.92
N GLY A 45 28.93 29.28 -3.66
CA GLY A 45 30.03 28.30 -3.56
C GLY A 45 29.54 26.87 -3.86
N HIS A 46 29.63 25.93 -2.91
CA HIS A 46 29.03 24.59 -3.08
C HIS A 46 27.48 24.61 -3.11
N THR A 47 26.85 25.78 -2.98
CA THR A 47 25.42 26.00 -3.18
C THR A 47 25.20 26.43 -4.63
N HIS A 48 25.03 25.47 -5.55
CA HIS A 48 25.11 25.75 -6.98
C HIS A 48 24.07 24.99 -7.81
N THR A 49 23.02 25.69 -8.23
CA THR A 49 21.99 25.21 -9.17
C THR A 49 22.29 25.66 -10.60
N VAL A 50 22.42 24.70 -11.51
CA VAL A 50 22.71 24.91 -12.95
C VAL A 50 21.47 24.54 -13.77
N ASP A 51 21.08 25.36 -14.74
CA ASP A 51 19.98 25.04 -15.64
C ASP A 51 20.45 24.12 -16.78
N ILE A 52 19.79 22.98 -16.95
CA ILE A 52 20.04 22.09 -18.10
C ILE A 52 18.89 22.17 -19.12
N PRO A 53 19.17 22.11 -20.43
CA PRO A 53 18.14 22.12 -21.47
C PRO A 53 17.41 20.79 -21.59
N SER A 54 16.15 20.85 -21.99
CA SER A 54 15.32 19.71 -22.38
C SER A 54 15.90 18.99 -23.59
N LEU A 55 15.56 17.71 -23.78
CA LEU A 55 15.98 16.92 -24.94
C LEU A 55 15.26 17.32 -26.23
N THR A 56 14.13 18.03 -26.13
CA THR A 56 13.26 18.41 -27.25
C THR A 56 13.22 19.90 -27.55
N ASP A 57 13.48 20.77 -26.58
CA ASP A 57 13.54 22.23 -26.75
C ASP A 57 14.69 22.84 -25.91
N PRO A 58 15.73 23.43 -26.53
CA PRO A 58 16.80 24.11 -25.81
C PRO A 58 16.37 25.29 -24.93
N ASN A 59 15.16 25.84 -25.14
CA ASN A 59 14.59 26.93 -24.35
C ASN A 59 13.84 26.44 -23.09
N GLU A 60 13.46 25.17 -23.03
CA GLU A 60 12.89 24.56 -21.83
C GLU A 60 14.05 24.07 -20.94
N THR A 61 14.18 24.62 -19.74
CA THR A 61 15.27 24.26 -18.80
C THR A 61 14.76 23.80 -17.44
N VAL A 62 15.57 22.98 -16.76
CA VAL A 62 15.36 22.62 -15.34
C VAL A 62 16.61 22.89 -14.52
N GLY A 63 16.45 23.49 -13.34
CA GLY A 63 17.53 23.72 -12.40
C GLY A 63 17.92 22.45 -11.65
N VAL A 64 19.19 22.05 -11.78
CA VAL A 64 19.80 20.89 -11.14
C VAL A 64 20.88 21.37 -10.17
N ASP A 65 20.81 20.95 -8.91
CA ASP A 65 21.90 21.23 -7.96
C ASP A 65 23.11 20.34 -8.24
N THR A 66 24.27 20.97 -8.45
CA THR A 66 25.55 20.28 -8.71
C THR A 66 26.41 20.14 -7.46
N GLY A 67 25.95 20.70 -6.33
CA GLY A 67 26.59 20.62 -5.01
C GLY A 67 26.08 19.46 -4.15
N PHE A 68 26.57 19.38 -2.90
CA PHE A 68 26.41 18.21 -2.04
C PHE A 68 24.97 17.97 -1.53
N ILE A 69 24.40 16.82 -1.91
CA ILE A 69 23.14 16.22 -1.43
C ILE A 69 23.48 14.76 -0.96
N VAL A 70 22.80 14.17 0.04
CA VAL A 70 23.47 13.26 1.03
C VAL A 70 23.09 11.75 1.09
N CYS A 71 24.05 10.84 0.76
CA CYS A 71 24.27 9.40 1.13
C CYS A 71 23.10 8.34 1.03
N ASN A 72 23.20 7.12 0.43
CA ASN A 72 24.23 6.04 0.42
C ASN A 72 24.13 5.06 -0.85
N PRO A 73 24.55 3.75 -0.90
CA PRO A 73 25.52 3.13 -1.88
C PRO A 73 24.94 2.01 -2.84
N VAL A 74 25.56 1.29 -3.82
CA VAL A 74 26.91 1.04 -4.47
C VAL A 74 26.72 0.04 -5.69
N THR A 75 27.57 -0.32 -6.68
CA THR A 75 28.99 -0.15 -7.14
C THR A 75 29.05 -0.06 -8.69
N CYS A 76 30.20 0.20 -9.35
CA CYS A 76 30.40 -0.08 -10.80
C CYS A 76 31.19 -1.36 -11.11
N GLY A 77 31.37 -1.65 -12.40
CA GLY A 77 32.28 -2.67 -12.94
C GLY A 77 31.59 -4.02 -13.21
N GLY A 78 30.57 -4.37 -12.43
CA GLY A 78 29.79 -5.60 -12.61
C GLY A 78 30.38 -6.86 -11.98
N GLU A 79 31.62 -6.82 -11.49
CA GLU A 79 32.27 -7.94 -10.78
C GLU A 79 31.66 -8.17 -9.39
N PHE A 80 31.33 -7.08 -8.69
CA PHE A 80 30.62 -7.09 -7.41
C PHE A 80 29.73 -5.84 -7.29
N GLU A 81 28.41 -6.04 -7.34
CA GLU A 81 27.40 -4.96 -7.21
C GLU A 81 26.36 -5.29 -6.12
N TRP A 82 26.10 -4.35 -5.21
CA TRP A 82 25.10 -4.49 -4.14
C TRP A 82 24.55 -3.13 -3.71
N ASN A 83 23.23 -3.03 -3.48
CA ASN A 83 22.58 -1.82 -2.95
C ASN A 83 21.82 -2.20 -1.66
N GLY A 84 22.09 -1.48 -0.57
CA GLY A 84 21.54 -1.79 0.76
C GLY A 84 20.10 -1.37 1.02
N THR A 85 19.28 -1.05 0.03
CA THR A 85 17.89 -0.57 0.22
C THR A 85 16.96 -1.63 0.78
N ASP A 86 16.91 -2.81 0.15
CA ASP A 86 16.11 -3.97 0.59
C ASP A 86 16.84 -5.30 0.26
N LEU A 87 16.21 -6.45 0.53
CA LEU A 87 16.82 -7.77 0.27
C LEU A 87 16.99 -8.10 -1.23
N ASN A 88 16.15 -7.54 -2.10
CA ASN A 88 16.22 -7.71 -3.55
C ASN A 88 17.38 -6.88 -4.15
N THR A 89 17.58 -5.64 -3.68
CA THR A 89 18.72 -4.79 -4.07
C THR A 89 20.03 -5.25 -3.42
N LEU A 90 19.98 -5.82 -2.20
CA LEU A 90 21.15 -6.38 -1.51
C LEU A 90 21.81 -7.48 -2.34
N PHE A 91 20.99 -8.27 -3.05
CA PHE A 91 21.42 -9.28 -4.01
C PHE A 91 21.14 -8.85 -5.46
N ALA A 92 21.31 -7.57 -5.80
CA ALA A 92 21.21 -7.06 -7.18
C ALA A 92 22.09 -7.87 -8.15
N GLN A 93 23.29 -8.24 -7.72
CA GLN A 93 24.07 -9.33 -8.30
C GLN A 93 23.72 -10.65 -7.59
N ARG A 94 22.87 -11.48 -8.23
CA ARG A 94 22.32 -12.72 -7.62
C ARG A 94 23.38 -13.72 -7.15
N SER A 95 24.55 -13.80 -7.79
CA SER A 95 25.66 -14.65 -7.35
C SER A 95 26.22 -14.27 -5.97
N ASN A 96 26.03 -13.03 -5.51
CA ASN A 96 26.45 -12.60 -4.17
C ASN A 96 25.68 -13.31 -3.05
N PHE A 97 24.50 -13.90 -3.32
CA PHE A 97 23.78 -14.72 -2.35
C PHE A 97 24.59 -15.96 -1.90
N PHE A 98 25.44 -16.50 -2.78
CA PHE A 98 26.31 -17.64 -2.47
C PHE A 98 27.71 -17.22 -2.00
N SER A 99 27.96 -15.91 -1.90
CA SER A 99 29.26 -15.37 -1.45
C SER A 99 29.36 -15.38 0.07
N ILE A 100 30.24 -16.23 0.60
CA ILE A 100 30.61 -16.25 2.03
C ILE A 100 31.11 -14.87 2.49
N ASN A 101 31.75 -14.09 1.61
CA ASN A 101 32.22 -12.75 1.92
C ASN A 101 31.08 -11.74 2.02
N MET A 102 30.01 -11.90 1.23
CA MET A 102 28.80 -11.08 1.33
C MET A 102 28.09 -11.30 2.67
N TRP A 103 27.90 -12.56 3.09
CA TRP A 103 27.29 -12.85 4.40
C TRP A 103 28.16 -12.42 5.58
N LYS A 104 29.48 -12.55 5.47
CA LYS A 104 30.43 -11.96 6.44
C LYS A 104 30.33 -10.42 6.49
N MET A 105 30.11 -9.76 5.35
CA MET A 105 29.88 -8.31 5.30
C MET A 105 28.58 -7.92 5.99
N VAL A 106 27.45 -8.57 5.69
CA VAL A 106 26.16 -8.30 6.33
C VAL A 106 26.24 -8.53 7.86
N SER A 107 26.89 -9.61 8.30
CA SER A 107 27.16 -9.86 9.72
C SER A 107 28.05 -8.76 10.34
N ALA A 108 29.07 -8.30 9.63
CA ALA A 108 29.95 -7.22 10.08
C ALA A 108 29.24 -5.86 10.14
N VAL A 109 28.31 -5.54 9.23
CA VAL A 109 27.44 -4.34 9.31
C VAL A 109 26.66 -4.34 10.62
N LEU A 110 25.93 -5.42 10.91
CA LEU A 110 25.14 -5.54 12.14
C LEU A 110 26.02 -5.43 13.39
N ARG A 111 27.19 -6.08 13.40
CA ARG A 111 28.17 -6.00 14.50
C ARG A 111 28.75 -4.61 14.66
N PHE A 112 29.08 -3.93 13.56
CA PHE A 112 29.64 -2.58 13.57
C PHE A 112 28.62 -1.56 14.09
N ASN A 113 27.38 -1.62 13.64
CA ASN A 113 26.35 -0.67 14.05
C ASN A 113 26.05 -0.75 15.55
N ASP A 114 25.97 -1.97 16.11
CA ASP A 114 25.81 -2.21 17.55
C ASP A 114 27.02 -1.69 18.37
N GLN A 115 28.24 -1.90 17.89
CA GLN A 115 29.45 -1.40 18.56
C GLN A 115 29.59 0.13 18.43
N ALA A 116 29.22 0.70 17.29
CA ALA A 116 29.31 2.14 17.03
C ALA A 116 28.35 2.95 17.91
N ASP A 117 27.10 2.49 18.09
CA ASP A 117 26.14 3.17 18.97
C ASP A 117 26.62 3.19 20.43
N LYS A 118 27.18 2.07 20.88
CA LYS A 118 27.77 1.93 22.23
C LYS A 118 29.02 2.79 22.42
N ILE A 119 29.95 2.78 21.46
CA ILE A 119 31.18 3.59 21.54
C ILE A 119 30.88 5.10 21.50
N ALA A 120 29.88 5.52 20.73
CA ALA A 120 29.37 6.88 20.81
C ALA A 120 28.81 7.15 22.21
N GLN A 121 27.88 6.31 22.70
CA GLN A 121 27.29 6.49 24.02
C GLN A 121 28.29 6.52 25.16
N ASP A 122 29.20 5.56 25.24
CA ASP A 122 30.21 5.49 26.31
C ASP A 122 31.11 6.73 26.30
N ALA A 123 31.36 7.33 25.13
CA ALA A 123 32.05 8.61 25.03
C ALA A 123 31.19 9.79 25.49
N ASP A 124 29.91 9.83 25.10
CA ASP A 124 28.96 10.87 25.49
C ASP A 124 28.71 10.85 27.02
N ASP A 125 28.51 9.66 27.61
CA ASP A 125 28.30 9.42 29.03
C ASP A 125 29.59 9.61 29.87
N LEU A 126 30.79 9.63 29.27
CA LEU A 126 32.04 10.01 29.96
C LEU A 126 32.32 11.52 29.91
N GLU A 127 31.90 12.21 28.85
CA GLU A 127 32.16 13.64 28.66
C GLU A 127 31.06 14.55 29.25
N PHE A 128 29.81 14.08 29.35
CA PHE A 128 28.64 14.94 29.66
C PHE A 128 27.69 14.35 30.71
N ASP A 129 26.91 15.21 31.39
CA ASP A 129 25.89 14.80 32.36
C ASP A 129 24.50 14.54 31.71
N ARG A 130 23.55 14.01 32.48
CA ARG A 130 22.19 13.69 32.01
C ARG A 130 21.38 14.91 31.54
N ASN A 131 21.81 16.12 31.89
CA ASN A 131 21.22 17.38 31.46
C ASN A 131 22.01 18.00 30.29
N GLY A 132 23.02 17.31 29.78
CA GLY A 132 23.85 17.71 28.66
C GLY A 132 24.98 18.69 28.94
N ASN A 133 25.30 18.95 30.22
CA ASN A 133 26.41 19.83 30.57
C ASN A 133 27.74 19.05 30.54
N ALA A 134 28.84 19.69 30.14
CA ALA A 134 30.17 19.07 30.21
C ALA A 134 30.56 18.76 31.66
N LYS A 135 31.03 17.54 31.92
CA LYS A 135 31.47 17.10 33.25
C LYS A 135 32.76 17.81 33.65
N LYS A 136 32.84 18.29 34.90
CA LYS A 136 34.07 18.91 35.45
C LYS A 136 35.22 17.92 35.60
N ASP A 137 34.89 16.64 35.67
CA ASP A 137 35.78 15.48 35.75
C ASP A 137 35.74 14.62 34.46
N ALA A 138 35.29 15.21 33.33
CA ALA A 138 35.15 14.53 32.04
C ALA A 138 36.41 13.76 31.64
N LYS A 139 36.24 12.50 31.27
CA LYS A 139 37.33 11.62 30.79
C LYS A 139 37.17 11.36 29.31
N ALA A 140 38.28 11.37 28.58
CA ALA A 140 38.27 10.91 27.19
C ALA A 140 37.93 9.41 27.14
N HIS A 141 37.07 9.03 26.19
CA HIS A 141 36.80 7.62 25.91
C HIS A 141 38.10 6.90 25.49
N PRO A 142 38.33 5.61 25.84
CA PRO A 142 39.54 4.88 25.46
C PRO A 142 39.84 4.82 23.95
N TYR A 143 38.86 5.14 23.09
CA TYR A 143 39.01 5.20 21.63
C TYR A 143 38.93 6.63 21.05
N ALA A 144 39.02 7.68 21.89
CA ALA A 144 38.93 9.08 21.44
C ALA A 144 40.03 9.47 20.44
N SER A 145 41.22 8.87 20.55
CA SER A 145 42.35 9.03 19.62
C SER A 145 42.55 7.82 18.69
N MET A 146 41.55 6.96 18.53
CA MET A 146 41.63 5.77 17.68
C MET A 146 41.23 6.10 16.25
N THR A 147 42.13 5.82 15.30
CA THR A 147 41.86 5.81 13.86
C THR A 147 40.90 4.68 13.50
N LEU A 148 40.14 4.83 12.42
CA LEU A 148 39.22 3.80 11.94
C LEU A 148 39.94 2.47 11.63
N GLY A 149 41.10 2.49 10.99
CA GLY A 149 41.90 1.30 10.70
C GLY A 149 42.32 0.53 11.96
N GLY A 150 42.91 1.23 12.94
CA GLY A 150 43.26 0.63 14.24
C GLY A 150 42.07 0.06 15.03
N PHE A 151 40.84 0.55 14.84
CA PHE A 151 39.63 -0.10 15.36
C PHE A 151 39.32 -1.41 14.61
N PHE A 152 39.45 -1.39 13.28
CA PHE A 152 39.12 -2.52 12.42
C PHE A 152 40.08 -3.70 12.62
N GLU A 153 41.37 -3.42 12.77
CA GLU A 153 42.39 -4.39 13.17
C GLU A 153 42.08 -4.97 14.56
N LYS A 154 41.89 -4.10 15.56
CA LYS A 154 41.65 -4.51 16.96
C LYS A 154 40.43 -5.42 17.13
N PHE A 155 39.36 -5.18 16.38
CA PHE A 155 38.11 -5.92 16.49
C PHE A 155 37.90 -6.97 15.38
N GLY A 156 38.93 -7.26 14.57
CA GLY A 156 38.87 -8.31 13.56
C GLY A 156 37.76 -8.07 12.54
N TYR A 157 37.73 -6.89 11.93
CA TYR A 157 36.89 -6.60 10.77
C TYR A 157 37.61 -7.01 9.48
N THR A 158 36.87 -7.53 8.50
CA THR A 158 37.47 -8.02 7.26
C THR A 158 37.78 -6.87 6.30
N LYS A 159 38.88 -6.97 5.54
CA LYS A 159 39.20 -6.00 4.47
C LYS A 159 38.04 -5.84 3.48
N PHE A 160 37.35 -6.94 3.18
CA PHE A 160 36.14 -6.95 2.34
C PHE A 160 35.02 -6.06 2.90
N PHE A 161 34.71 -6.13 4.20
CA PHE A 161 33.71 -5.24 4.82
C PHE A 161 34.17 -3.77 4.80
N TYR A 162 35.45 -3.51 5.08
CA TYR A 162 36.00 -2.16 5.01
C TYR A 162 35.84 -1.54 3.60
N GLN A 163 36.32 -2.24 2.57
CA GLN A 163 36.28 -1.78 1.17
C GLN A 163 34.85 -1.67 0.61
N ASN A 164 33.93 -2.57 0.98
CA ASN A 164 32.62 -2.64 0.31
C ASN A 164 31.47 -1.98 1.09
N TYR A 165 31.68 -1.56 2.35
CA TYR A 165 30.68 -0.85 3.16
C TYR A 165 31.16 0.49 3.71
N ILE A 166 32.41 0.56 4.22
CA ILE A 166 32.90 1.70 4.99
C ILE A 166 33.61 2.74 4.12
N VAL A 167 34.48 2.29 3.20
CA VAL A 167 35.08 3.15 2.17
C VAL A 167 33.98 3.84 1.33
N PRO A 168 32.98 3.14 0.77
CA PRO A 168 31.98 3.76 -0.08
C PRO A 168 31.09 4.74 0.68
N MET A 169 30.79 4.45 1.94
CA MET A 169 30.01 5.34 2.80
C MET A 169 30.79 6.61 3.16
N THR A 170 32.04 6.50 3.61
CA THR A 170 32.88 7.68 3.91
C THR A 170 33.20 8.51 2.66
N ALA A 171 33.34 7.86 1.50
CA ALA A 171 33.43 8.50 0.20
C ALA A 171 32.14 9.23 -0.18
N ALA A 172 30.96 8.64 0.03
CA ALA A 172 29.66 9.27 -0.25
C ALA A 172 29.30 10.42 0.69
N ILE A 173 29.81 10.42 1.94
CA ILE A 173 29.54 11.45 2.96
C ILE A 173 30.53 12.63 2.87
N TRP A 174 31.82 12.36 2.61
CA TRP A 174 32.91 13.35 2.76
C TRP A 174 33.90 13.39 1.58
N SER A 175 33.60 12.74 0.45
CA SER A 175 34.53 12.60 -0.69
C SER A 175 35.94 12.13 -0.31
N THR A 176 36.06 11.38 0.79
CA THR A 176 37.37 10.97 1.34
C THR A 176 37.90 9.74 0.60
N PRO A 177 39.15 9.74 0.09
CA PRO A 177 39.76 8.56 -0.52
C PRO A 177 39.97 7.40 0.45
N ALA A 178 39.93 6.18 -0.08
CA ALA A 178 39.94 4.93 0.67
C ALA A 178 41.15 4.76 1.62
N ASN A 179 42.31 5.32 1.26
CA ASN A 179 43.51 5.28 2.10
C ASN A 179 43.44 6.24 3.30
N MET A 180 42.93 7.46 3.11
CA MET A 180 42.78 8.46 4.18
C MET A 180 41.73 8.03 5.21
N THR A 181 40.67 7.35 4.75
CA THR A 181 39.64 6.77 5.64
C THR A 181 40.21 5.76 6.63
N PHE A 182 41.20 4.93 6.25
CA PHE A 182 41.74 3.89 7.14
C PHE A 182 42.71 4.51 8.17
N ASP A 183 43.73 5.21 7.69
CA ASP A 183 44.87 5.63 8.50
C ASP A 183 44.62 6.88 9.36
N ARG A 184 43.66 7.73 8.96
CA ARG A 184 43.57 9.11 9.51
C ARG A 184 42.20 9.49 10.07
N PHE A 185 41.13 8.88 9.60
CA PHE A 185 39.78 9.24 10.03
C PHE A 185 39.54 8.83 11.50
N PRO A 186 39.19 9.75 12.42
CA PRO A 186 38.97 9.40 13.82
C PRO A 186 37.67 8.60 14.01
N LEU A 187 37.76 7.44 14.67
CA LEU A 187 36.62 6.54 14.92
C LEU A 187 35.44 7.28 15.57
N LEU A 188 35.72 8.07 16.61
CA LEU A 188 34.70 8.73 17.41
C LEU A 188 33.90 9.77 16.59
N THR A 189 34.55 10.43 15.62
CA THR A 189 33.91 11.35 14.66
C THR A 189 32.94 10.58 13.77
N LEU A 190 33.35 9.44 13.21
CA LEU A 190 32.51 8.60 12.35
C LEU A 190 31.28 8.08 13.11
N VAL A 191 31.47 7.46 14.28
CA VAL A 191 30.35 6.80 14.98
C VAL A 191 29.35 7.80 15.55
N ARG A 192 29.81 8.97 16.05
CA ARG A 192 28.91 10.08 16.43
C ARG A 192 28.15 10.60 15.20
N PHE A 193 28.82 10.82 14.06
CA PHE A 193 28.15 11.23 12.83
C PHE A 193 27.06 10.23 12.38
N MET A 194 27.39 8.93 12.33
CA MET A 194 26.45 7.89 11.90
C MET A 194 25.27 7.75 12.86
N ARG A 195 25.49 7.92 14.16
CA ARG A 195 24.42 7.94 15.18
C ARG A 195 23.46 9.12 14.97
N ASN A 196 24.02 10.31 14.76
CA ASN A 196 23.25 11.54 14.56
C ASN A 196 22.35 11.52 13.33
N HIS A 197 22.84 10.94 12.22
CA HIS A 197 22.12 10.88 10.95
C HIS A 197 21.34 9.58 10.76
N VAL A 198 21.14 8.80 11.84
CA VAL A 198 20.37 7.54 11.84
C VAL A 198 20.90 6.52 10.80
N LEU A 199 22.22 6.53 10.56
CA LEU A 199 22.92 5.62 9.64
C LEU A 199 23.33 4.31 10.31
N LEU A 200 23.14 4.20 11.63
CA LEU A 200 23.34 2.96 12.39
C LEU A 200 22.12 2.01 12.34
N THR A 201 20.96 2.44 11.85
CA THR A 201 19.78 1.57 11.72
C THR A 201 19.72 0.88 10.36
N VAL A 202 19.16 -0.33 10.33
CA VAL A 202 18.85 -1.04 9.09
C VAL A 202 17.46 -0.65 8.56
N ASN A 203 16.51 -0.44 9.48
CA ASN A 203 15.14 -0.02 9.22
C ASN A 203 14.96 1.47 9.56
N GLU A 204 13.88 2.10 9.07
CA GLU A 204 13.50 3.49 9.40
C GLU A 204 14.59 4.53 9.09
N ARG A 205 15.11 4.50 7.85
CA ARG A 205 16.04 5.51 7.35
C ARG A 205 15.36 6.89 7.23
N PRO A 206 16.08 8.00 7.48
CA PRO A 206 15.54 9.33 7.29
C PRO A 206 15.22 9.58 5.81
N ARG A 207 14.09 10.25 5.54
CA ARG A 207 13.78 10.79 4.20
C ARG A 207 14.57 12.09 4.03
N TRP A 208 15.47 12.14 3.05
CA TRP A 208 16.17 13.37 2.66
C TRP A 208 15.24 14.29 1.86
N MET A 209 15.49 15.60 1.93
CA MET A 209 14.68 16.65 1.31
C MET A 209 15.55 17.48 0.36
N THR A 210 14.98 17.93 -0.76
CA THR A 210 15.56 18.94 -1.66
C THR A 210 14.73 20.22 -1.64
N VAL A 211 15.31 21.34 -2.09
CA VAL A 211 14.56 22.57 -2.37
C VAL A 211 13.97 22.49 -3.78
N ASP A 212 12.67 22.76 -3.90
CA ASP A 212 12.01 22.85 -5.22
C ASP A 212 12.54 24.06 -6.01
N GLY A 213 12.82 23.86 -7.30
CA GLY A 213 13.55 24.82 -8.13
C GLY A 213 15.02 25.04 -7.73
N GLY A 214 15.58 24.16 -6.87
CA GLY A 214 16.98 24.10 -6.50
C GLY A 214 17.44 25.11 -5.44
N SER A 215 18.67 24.89 -4.92
CA SER A 215 19.25 25.69 -3.85
C SER A 215 19.33 27.20 -4.13
N ARG A 216 19.42 27.62 -5.39
CA ARG A 216 19.38 29.04 -5.81
C ARG A 216 18.21 29.83 -5.22
N LYS A 217 17.05 29.20 -4.94
CA LYS A 217 15.85 29.89 -4.44
C LYS A 217 16.08 30.64 -3.12
N TYR A 218 16.86 30.08 -2.20
CA TYR A 218 17.19 30.81 -0.96
C TYR A 218 18.41 31.72 -1.13
N VAL A 219 19.31 31.45 -2.08
CA VAL A 219 20.41 32.35 -2.43
C VAL A 219 19.84 33.67 -2.98
N GLU A 220 18.98 33.60 -3.99
CA GLU A 220 18.18 34.72 -4.53
C GLU A 220 17.44 35.45 -3.41
N LYS A 221 16.77 34.72 -2.51
CA LYS A 221 16.00 35.31 -1.41
C LYS A 221 16.87 36.04 -0.40
N ILE A 222 18.06 35.53 -0.08
CA ILE A 222 19.04 36.18 0.80
C ILE A 222 19.59 37.44 0.14
N LEU A 223 20.06 37.32 -1.12
CA LEU A 223 20.60 38.45 -1.89
C LEU A 223 19.60 39.60 -2.04
N SER A 224 18.30 39.29 -2.20
CA SER A 224 17.23 40.31 -2.26
C SER A 224 17.09 41.17 -0.99
N GLY A 225 17.69 40.75 0.13
CA GLY A 225 17.76 41.48 1.40
C GLY A 225 19.13 42.08 1.74
N LEU A 226 20.10 42.05 0.82
CA LEU A 226 21.43 42.65 1.01
C LEU A 226 21.56 43.98 0.27
N SER A 227 22.11 44.99 0.94
CA SER A 227 22.36 46.32 0.34
C SER A 227 23.65 46.40 -0.48
N ASP A 228 24.56 45.43 -0.30
CA ASP A 228 25.85 45.37 -0.98
C ASP A 228 26.32 43.90 -1.05
N ALA A 229 26.22 43.32 -2.24
CA ALA A 229 26.69 41.97 -2.55
C ALA A 229 27.40 42.00 -3.91
N ARG A 230 28.62 41.46 -3.98
CA ARG A 230 29.51 41.64 -5.14
C ARG A 230 30.18 40.31 -5.54
N LEU A 231 30.19 40.06 -6.85
CA LEU A 231 30.88 38.95 -7.51
C LEU A 231 32.24 39.41 -8.07
N ASN A 232 33.10 38.46 -8.44
CA ASN A 232 34.42 38.70 -9.04
C ASN A 232 35.36 39.57 -8.16
N VAL A 233 35.16 39.54 -6.84
CA VAL A 233 35.95 40.28 -5.84
C VAL A 233 37.15 39.44 -5.40
N ASP A 234 38.22 39.50 -6.19
CA ASP A 234 39.51 38.92 -5.81
C ASP A 234 40.22 39.80 -4.76
N ILE A 235 40.24 39.34 -3.51
CA ILE A 235 40.95 39.98 -2.40
C ILE A 235 42.37 39.42 -2.34
N ARG A 236 43.37 40.32 -2.29
CA ARG A 236 44.79 39.97 -2.26
C ARG A 236 45.37 39.87 -0.84
N SER A 237 44.89 40.70 0.08
CA SER A 237 45.37 40.70 1.47
C SER A 237 44.40 41.37 2.44
N VAL A 238 44.42 40.91 3.68
CA VAL A 238 43.61 41.40 4.80
C VAL A 238 44.55 41.85 5.92
N VAL A 239 44.64 43.17 6.12
CA VAL A 239 45.56 43.80 7.08
C VAL A 239 44.77 44.34 8.27
N ARG A 240 45.24 44.06 9.48
CA ARG A 240 44.57 44.44 10.73
C ARG A 240 45.26 45.66 11.34
N SER A 241 44.49 46.72 11.60
CA SER A 241 44.98 47.99 12.13
C SER A 241 44.98 48.03 13.66
N LYS A 242 45.78 48.92 14.24
CA LYS A 242 45.89 49.11 15.71
C LYS A 242 44.65 49.78 16.32
N ASP A 243 43.79 50.37 15.51
CA ASP A 243 42.51 51.01 15.89
C ASP A 243 41.32 50.03 15.87
N GLN A 244 41.59 48.72 15.80
CA GLN A 244 40.60 47.64 15.67
C GLN A 244 39.80 47.65 14.34
N THR A 245 40.24 48.36 13.31
CA THR A 245 39.70 48.21 11.95
C THR A 245 40.46 47.16 11.12
N VAL A 246 39.83 46.67 10.07
CA VAL A 246 40.41 45.71 9.12
C VAL A 246 40.32 46.27 7.70
N THR A 247 41.44 46.25 6.98
CA THR A 247 41.56 46.79 5.62
C THR A 247 41.78 45.67 4.61
N LEU A 248 40.93 45.64 3.59
CA LEU A 248 40.95 44.70 2.47
C LEU A 248 41.64 45.37 1.28
N THR A 249 42.66 44.73 0.72
CA THR A 249 43.29 45.15 -0.55
C THR A 249 42.87 44.20 -1.66
N TYR A 250 42.30 44.74 -2.74
CA TYR A 250 41.71 44.01 -3.85
C TYR A 250 42.76 43.89 -4.97
N SER A 251 42.71 42.82 -5.78
CA SER A 251 43.68 42.61 -6.87
C SER A 251 43.63 43.67 -7.99
N ASN A 252 42.54 44.43 -8.09
CA ASN A 252 42.40 45.58 -8.98
C ASN A 252 42.98 46.90 -8.39
N GLY A 253 43.57 46.86 -7.19
CA GLY A 253 44.12 48.04 -6.50
C GLY A 253 43.13 48.81 -5.63
N THR A 254 41.86 48.39 -5.53
CA THR A 254 40.89 48.97 -4.59
C THR A 254 41.30 48.65 -3.15
N ILE A 255 41.04 49.57 -2.23
CA ILE A 255 41.28 49.40 -0.79
C ILE A 255 40.01 49.83 -0.05
N GLU A 256 39.48 48.96 0.81
CA GLU A 256 38.32 49.28 1.67
C GLU A 256 38.58 48.86 3.12
N THR A 257 38.12 49.69 4.07
CA THR A 257 38.26 49.46 5.51
C THR A 257 36.90 49.20 6.17
N PHE A 258 36.85 48.20 7.04
CA PHE A 258 35.68 47.71 7.76
C PHE A 258 35.96 47.67 9.27
N ASP A 259 34.92 47.72 10.09
CA ASP A 259 35.02 47.55 11.55
C ASP A 259 35.31 46.11 11.95
N HIS A 260 34.83 45.14 11.15
CA HIS A 260 35.00 43.70 11.41
C HIS A 260 34.91 42.89 10.11
N VAL A 261 35.59 41.75 10.04
CA VAL A 261 35.56 40.83 8.88
C VAL A 261 35.18 39.42 9.30
N ILE A 262 34.18 38.83 8.64
CA ILE A 262 33.86 37.41 8.75
C ILE A 262 34.45 36.69 7.53
N PHE A 263 35.46 35.85 7.75
CA PHE A 263 35.93 34.89 6.75
C PHE A 263 34.95 33.72 6.71
N ALA A 264 34.10 33.68 5.67
CA ALA A 264 33.23 32.55 5.37
C ALA A 264 33.85 31.56 4.35
N THR A 265 35.16 31.71 4.10
CA THR A 265 35.98 30.92 3.17
C THR A 265 36.47 29.60 3.79
N HIS A 266 37.26 28.84 3.04
CA HIS A 266 38.08 27.77 3.61
C HIS A 266 39.21 28.35 4.48
N SER A 267 39.73 27.57 5.42
CA SER A 267 40.65 28.06 6.46
C SER A 267 42.04 28.37 5.91
N ASP A 268 42.49 27.64 4.90
CA ASP A 268 43.71 27.87 4.14
C ASP A 268 43.62 29.16 3.30
N GLN A 269 42.48 29.43 2.69
CA GLN A 269 42.17 30.69 2.00
C GLN A 269 42.19 31.87 2.99
N ALA A 270 41.54 31.74 4.15
CA ALA A 270 41.56 32.77 5.20
C ALA A 270 42.98 33.02 5.73
N LEU A 271 43.76 31.96 5.95
CA LEU A 271 45.14 32.03 6.40
C LEU A 271 46.05 32.69 5.35
N SER A 272 45.86 32.37 4.06
CA SER A 272 46.57 32.99 2.93
C SER A 272 46.26 34.49 2.83
N LEU A 273 44.98 34.87 2.97
CA LEU A 273 44.52 36.26 2.96
C LEU A 273 45.08 37.09 4.13
N LEU A 274 45.23 36.51 5.32
CA LEU A 274 45.90 37.15 6.46
C LEU A 274 47.41 37.25 6.27
N GLY A 275 48.03 36.24 5.65
CA GLY A 275 49.47 36.22 5.34
C GLY A 275 50.33 36.48 6.57
N ASP A 276 51.19 37.50 6.50
CA ASP A 276 52.06 37.86 7.63
C ASP A 276 51.33 38.46 8.84
N ASN A 277 50.07 38.91 8.68
CA ASN A 277 49.24 39.34 9.80
C ASN A 277 48.68 38.17 10.62
N ALA A 278 48.82 36.91 10.18
CA ALA A 278 48.33 35.75 10.92
C ALA A 278 49.18 35.46 12.18
N THR A 279 48.53 35.37 13.33
CA THR A 279 49.13 35.03 14.63
C THR A 279 49.57 33.54 14.69
N PRO A 280 50.40 33.14 15.66
CA PRO A 280 50.80 31.74 15.82
C PRO A 280 49.62 30.76 16.02
N ASP A 281 48.63 31.11 16.85
CA ASP A 281 47.43 30.28 17.04
C ASP A 281 46.59 30.19 15.75
N GLU A 282 46.42 31.28 14.99
CA GLU A 282 45.71 31.23 13.69
C GLU A 282 46.45 30.38 12.67
N ARG A 283 47.77 30.53 12.53
CA ARG A 283 48.60 29.70 11.64
C ARG A 283 48.51 28.22 12.00
N HIS A 284 48.45 27.89 13.29
CA HIS A 284 48.30 26.51 13.75
C HIS A 284 46.88 25.97 13.52
N ILE A 285 45.83 26.69 13.94
CA ILE A 285 44.45 26.22 13.89
C ILE A 285 43.93 26.18 12.44
N LEU A 286 44.04 27.28 11.71
CA LEU A 286 43.54 27.37 10.33
C LEU A 286 44.36 26.47 9.38
N GLY A 287 45.66 26.32 9.67
CA GLY A 287 46.59 25.50 8.90
C GLY A 287 46.55 24.00 9.19
N SER A 288 45.93 23.57 10.30
CA SER A 288 45.73 22.14 10.61
C SER A 288 44.67 21.49 9.73
N VAL A 289 43.58 22.21 9.43
CA VAL A 289 42.53 21.74 8.52
C VAL A 289 43.07 21.69 7.08
N LYS A 290 42.86 20.57 6.39
CA LYS A 290 43.27 20.35 5.00
C LYS A 290 42.05 20.18 4.11
N PHE A 291 42.20 20.49 2.83
CA PHE A 291 41.16 20.34 1.81
C PHE A 291 41.66 19.44 0.66
N LEU A 292 40.73 18.77 -0.01
CA LEU A 292 40.99 17.90 -1.16
C LEU A 292 40.11 18.32 -2.34
N ASN A 293 40.73 18.57 -3.50
CA ASN A 293 40.03 18.92 -4.74
C ASN A 293 39.30 17.69 -5.31
N ASN A 294 38.06 17.91 -5.76
CA ASN A 294 37.25 16.95 -6.48
C ASN A 294 36.65 17.63 -7.72
N ARG A 295 36.82 17.03 -8.90
CA ARG A 295 36.18 17.47 -10.15
C ARG A 295 34.75 16.91 -10.19
N ALA A 296 33.76 17.77 -10.28
CA ALA A 296 32.36 17.41 -10.51
C ALA A 296 32.03 17.57 -12.00
N VAL A 297 31.47 16.53 -12.61
CA VAL A 297 30.98 16.56 -14.00
C VAL A 297 29.48 16.28 -14.01
N LEU A 298 28.68 17.19 -14.56
CA LEU A 298 27.24 17.01 -14.78
C LEU A 298 27.04 16.45 -16.19
N HIS A 299 26.40 15.28 -16.32
CA HIS A 299 26.25 14.59 -17.60
C HIS A 299 24.98 13.71 -17.69
N ARG A 300 24.74 13.18 -18.90
CA ARG A 300 23.69 12.19 -19.19
C ARG A 300 24.24 10.77 -19.40
N ASP A 301 25.56 10.57 -19.40
CA ASP A 301 26.17 9.26 -19.60
C ASP A 301 25.78 8.24 -18.50
N LYS A 302 25.22 7.10 -18.93
CA LYS A 302 24.86 5.97 -18.05
C LYS A 302 26.03 5.02 -17.78
N ASN A 303 27.16 5.17 -18.48
CA ASN A 303 28.36 4.36 -18.26
C ASN A 303 28.96 4.57 -16.86
N LEU A 304 28.76 5.75 -16.25
CA LEU A 304 29.17 6.06 -14.88
C LEU A 304 28.11 5.66 -13.83
N MET A 305 27.29 4.64 -14.12
CA MET A 305 26.34 4.03 -13.18
C MET A 305 26.59 2.51 -13.04
N PRO A 306 26.04 1.85 -12.00
CA PRO A 306 26.12 0.39 -11.86
C PRO A 306 25.58 -0.33 -13.11
N LYS A 307 26.22 -1.44 -13.53
CA LYS A 307 25.80 -2.17 -14.74
C LYS A 307 24.41 -2.79 -14.58
N ARG A 308 24.05 -3.22 -13.37
CA ARG A 308 22.71 -3.75 -13.05
C ARG A 308 21.82 -2.63 -12.50
N ARG A 309 20.66 -2.40 -13.12
CA ARG A 309 19.70 -1.35 -12.70
C ARG A 309 19.22 -1.50 -11.24
N LEU A 310 19.18 -2.74 -10.72
CA LEU A 310 18.87 -3.05 -9.32
C LEU A 310 19.93 -2.58 -8.31
N ALA A 311 21.16 -2.29 -8.76
CA ALA A 311 22.22 -1.74 -7.95
C ALA A 311 22.27 -0.20 -7.99
N TRP A 312 21.49 0.46 -8.86
CA TRP A 312 21.42 1.92 -8.88
C TRP A 312 20.86 2.41 -7.55
N ALA A 313 21.63 3.26 -6.88
CA ALA A 313 21.20 4.03 -5.74
C ALA A 313 21.23 5.52 -6.09
N SER A 314 20.81 6.37 -5.17
CA SER A 314 20.94 7.81 -5.33
C SER A 314 22.41 8.27 -5.25
N TRP A 315 23.31 7.48 -4.64
CA TRP A 315 24.77 7.67 -4.67
C TRP A 315 25.48 6.37 -5.02
N ASN A 316 26.30 6.40 -6.05
CA ASN A 316 26.93 5.21 -6.62
C ASN A 316 28.43 5.41 -6.52
N TYR A 317 29.07 4.85 -5.49
CA TYR A 317 30.53 4.85 -5.39
C TYR A 317 31.12 3.85 -6.39
N LEU A 318 32.13 4.30 -7.12
CA LEU A 318 32.70 3.58 -8.26
C LEU A 318 34.18 3.30 -8.00
N THR A 319 34.65 2.10 -8.41
CA THR A 319 36.04 1.67 -8.24
C THR A 319 36.49 0.70 -9.34
N GLN A 320 37.81 0.61 -9.55
CA GLN A 320 38.48 -0.30 -10.50
C GLN A 320 39.51 -1.23 -9.82
N ILE A 321 39.78 -1.07 -8.52
CA ILE A 321 40.98 -1.64 -7.88
C ILE A 321 40.59 -2.69 -6.83
N SER A 322 40.98 -3.94 -7.05
CA SER A 322 40.73 -5.05 -6.12
C SER A 322 41.41 -4.92 -4.75
N ASN A 323 42.35 -3.99 -4.62
CA ASN A 323 43.05 -3.59 -3.37
C ASN A 323 42.93 -2.07 -3.11
N GLU A 324 41.71 -1.57 -2.95
CA GLU A 324 41.43 -0.14 -2.72
C GLU A 324 42.17 0.57 -1.56
N THR A 325 42.76 -0.14 -0.60
CA THR A 325 43.35 0.48 0.61
C THR A 325 44.41 1.55 0.34
N ASP A 326 44.99 1.54 -0.86
CA ASP A 326 46.05 2.46 -1.27
C ASP A 326 45.55 3.56 -2.23
N SER A 327 44.25 3.57 -2.58
CA SER A 327 43.67 4.52 -3.54
C SER A 327 43.64 5.95 -2.99
N GLN A 328 44.26 6.86 -3.74
CA GLN A 328 44.29 8.31 -3.46
C GLN A 328 43.10 9.08 -4.06
N THR A 329 42.28 8.41 -4.87
CA THR A 329 41.07 8.97 -5.49
C THR A 329 39.83 8.14 -5.15
N MET A 330 38.67 8.78 -5.23
CA MET A 330 37.34 8.19 -5.10
C MET A 330 36.49 8.66 -6.27
N CYS A 331 35.59 7.82 -6.79
CA CYS A 331 34.62 8.21 -7.81
C CYS A 331 33.20 7.99 -7.28
N LEU A 332 32.29 8.92 -7.53
CA LEU A 332 30.95 8.90 -6.96
C LEU A 332 29.93 9.55 -7.89
N THR A 333 28.92 8.79 -8.33
CA THR A 333 27.84 9.30 -9.18
C THR A 333 26.55 9.49 -8.40
N TYR A 334 26.11 10.74 -8.32
CA TYR A 334 24.78 11.15 -7.85
C TYR A 334 23.75 10.89 -8.96
N TRP A 335 22.65 10.19 -8.65
CA TRP A 335 21.53 10.00 -9.59
C TRP A 335 20.48 11.11 -9.36
N MET A 336 20.60 12.19 -10.14
CA MET A 336 19.94 13.46 -9.83
C MET A 336 18.42 13.43 -10.00
N ASP A 337 17.88 12.75 -11.01
CA ASP A 337 16.41 12.63 -11.16
C ASP A 337 15.73 11.79 -10.07
N ASN A 338 16.49 11.01 -9.28
CA ASN A 338 16.00 10.37 -8.05
C ASN A 338 16.20 11.25 -6.80
N LEU A 339 17.12 12.22 -6.84
CA LEU A 339 17.37 13.17 -5.74
C LEU A 339 16.50 14.43 -5.83
N GLN A 340 16.12 14.79 -7.05
CA GLN A 340 15.41 16.01 -7.41
C GLN A 340 14.25 15.63 -8.32
N PRO A 341 13.11 15.17 -7.76
CA PRO A 341 11.97 14.64 -8.54
C PRO A 341 11.31 15.65 -9.49
N HIS A 342 11.65 16.94 -9.39
CA HIS A 342 11.26 17.95 -10.37
C HIS A 342 11.98 17.81 -11.73
N ILE A 343 13.05 17.00 -11.82
CA ILE A 343 13.73 16.64 -13.06
C ILE A 343 12.93 15.55 -13.79
N SER A 344 12.02 15.98 -14.67
CA SER A 344 11.19 15.08 -15.48
C SER A 344 12.01 14.26 -16.49
N VAL A 345 12.28 12.98 -16.19
CA VAL A 345 13.08 12.07 -17.03
C VAL A 345 12.62 12.00 -18.50
N PRO A 346 11.31 11.98 -18.85
CA PRO A 346 10.88 12.01 -20.25
C PRO A 346 11.28 13.28 -21.02
N LYS A 347 11.51 14.41 -20.33
CA LYS A 347 11.93 15.68 -20.93
C LYS A 347 13.45 15.86 -20.91
N PHE A 348 14.08 15.65 -19.75
CA PHE A 348 15.48 15.99 -19.51
C PHE A 348 16.44 14.79 -19.57
N GLY A 349 15.92 13.57 -19.76
CA GLY A 349 16.68 12.33 -19.65
C GLY A 349 16.98 11.95 -18.20
N HIS A 350 17.76 10.89 -17.99
CA HIS A 350 18.41 10.69 -16.69
C HIS A 350 19.58 11.67 -16.57
N VAL A 351 19.77 12.20 -15.37
CA VAL A 351 20.76 13.24 -15.07
C VAL A 351 21.68 12.76 -13.96
N PHE A 352 22.98 12.92 -14.16
CA PHE A 352 24.00 12.44 -13.25
C PHE A 352 25.01 13.54 -12.95
N VAL A 353 25.51 13.57 -11.72
CA VAL A 353 26.74 14.29 -11.37
C VAL A 353 27.75 13.26 -10.92
N THR A 354 28.93 13.19 -11.53
CA THR A 354 30.02 12.31 -11.08
C THR A 354 31.19 13.12 -10.53
N MET A 355 31.59 12.82 -9.31
CA MET A 355 32.85 13.26 -8.72
C MET A 355 33.99 12.36 -9.21
N ASN A 356 35.07 12.97 -9.71
CA ASN A 356 36.31 12.35 -10.18
C ASN A 356 36.08 11.09 -11.05
N PRO A 357 35.45 11.22 -12.23
CA PRO A 357 35.06 10.08 -13.05
C PRO A 357 36.27 9.16 -13.37
N LEU A 358 36.10 7.84 -13.18
CA LEU A 358 37.13 6.82 -13.45
C LEU A 358 37.51 6.69 -14.93
N TYR A 359 36.65 7.20 -15.80
CA TYR A 359 36.78 7.31 -17.24
C TYR A 359 35.90 8.47 -17.67
N GLU A 360 36.38 9.30 -18.60
CA GLU A 360 35.64 10.47 -19.04
C GLU A 360 34.25 10.07 -19.59
N PRO A 361 33.16 10.76 -19.18
CA PRO A 361 31.85 10.58 -19.80
C PRO A 361 31.88 10.99 -21.27
N SER A 362 31.03 10.37 -22.10
CA SER A 362 31.02 10.66 -23.53
C SER A 362 30.72 12.15 -23.80
N PRO A 363 31.55 12.90 -24.56
CA PRO A 363 31.53 14.37 -24.59
C PRO A 363 30.17 15.00 -24.95
N GLU A 364 29.41 14.38 -25.86
CA GLU A 364 28.07 14.81 -26.26
C GLU A 364 27.00 14.67 -25.17
N THR A 365 27.35 14.06 -24.03
CA THR A 365 26.46 13.94 -22.86
C THR A 365 26.81 14.89 -21.71
N VAL A 366 27.95 15.60 -21.79
CA VAL A 366 28.41 16.51 -20.72
C VAL A 366 27.66 17.84 -20.81
N LEU A 367 27.22 18.32 -19.66
CA LEU A 367 26.41 19.54 -19.50
C LEU A 367 27.17 20.65 -18.73
N GLY A 368 28.20 20.29 -17.96
CA GLY A 368 29.11 21.24 -17.30
C GLY A 368 30.08 20.56 -16.33
N GLU A 369 31.14 21.29 -15.96
CA GLU A 369 32.21 20.80 -15.06
C GLU A 369 32.67 21.88 -14.08
N TRP A 370 32.98 21.48 -12.84
CA TRP A 370 33.44 22.38 -11.77
C TRP A 370 34.46 21.68 -10.85
N GLU A 371 35.34 22.45 -10.20
CA GLU A 371 36.16 21.95 -9.10
C GLU A 371 35.56 22.37 -7.75
N TYR A 372 35.30 21.40 -6.88
CA TYR A 372 34.91 21.61 -5.49
C TYR A 372 36.01 21.10 -4.54
N THR A 373 36.16 21.70 -3.36
CA THR A 373 37.21 21.36 -2.40
C THR A 373 36.60 20.98 -1.06
N HIS A 374 36.86 19.76 -0.57
CA HIS A 374 36.21 19.23 0.62
C HIS A 374 37.19 19.13 1.81
N PRO A 375 36.82 19.52 3.05
CA PRO A 375 37.68 19.36 4.22
C PRO A 375 37.99 17.88 4.53
N LEU A 376 39.22 17.61 4.94
CA LEU A 376 39.70 16.30 5.37
C LEU A 376 39.66 16.17 6.90
N TYR A 377 39.04 15.09 7.38
CA TYR A 377 38.91 14.81 8.81
C TYR A 377 40.03 13.90 9.31
N SER A 378 40.93 14.49 10.09
CA SER A 378 41.95 13.80 10.89
C SER A 378 41.89 14.27 12.34
N SER A 379 42.67 13.65 13.22
CA SER A 379 42.77 14.05 14.63
C SER A 379 43.21 15.52 14.79
N GLU A 380 44.05 16.03 13.88
CA GLU A 380 44.49 17.43 13.85
C GLU A 380 43.35 18.39 13.46
N THR A 381 42.51 18.02 12.48
CA THR A 381 41.29 18.79 12.13
C THR A 381 40.34 18.87 13.32
N ILE A 382 40.09 17.77 14.03
CA ILE A 382 39.21 17.78 15.21
C ILE A 382 39.80 18.60 16.37
N ALA A 383 41.12 18.51 16.60
CA ALA A 383 41.80 19.34 17.61
C ALA A 383 41.75 20.84 17.27
N ALA A 384 41.85 21.20 15.98
CA ALA A 384 41.70 22.58 15.51
C ALA A 384 40.26 23.10 15.69
N GLN A 385 39.24 22.27 15.39
CA GLN A 385 37.83 22.62 15.64
C GLN A 385 37.55 22.88 17.12
N ASP A 386 38.05 22.02 18.02
CA ASP A 386 37.88 22.21 19.48
C ASP A 386 38.69 23.42 20.01
N ALA A 387 39.75 23.84 19.30
CA ALA A 387 40.57 25.01 19.63
C ALA A 387 40.06 26.35 19.04
N ILE A 388 39.09 26.35 18.11
CA ILE A 388 38.75 27.51 17.27
C ILE A 388 38.41 28.78 18.07
N ASN A 389 37.77 28.65 19.23
CA ASN A 389 37.36 29.77 20.07
C ASN A 389 38.51 30.63 20.61
N LYS A 390 39.77 30.19 20.48
CA LYS A 390 40.96 31.01 20.75
C LYS A 390 41.13 32.18 19.77
N ILE A 391 40.65 32.05 18.53
CA ILE A 391 40.91 33.01 17.44
C ILE A 391 39.64 33.73 16.94
N GLN A 392 38.46 33.34 17.43
CA GLN A 392 37.20 33.96 17.06
C GLN A 392 37.02 35.33 17.73
N ASN A 393 36.62 36.34 16.95
CA ASN A 393 36.44 37.73 17.37
C ASN A 393 37.70 38.41 17.96
N VAL A 394 38.88 37.84 17.70
CA VAL A 394 40.18 38.38 18.08
C VAL A 394 40.70 39.27 16.95
N ASN A 395 41.16 40.47 17.27
CA ASN A 395 41.65 41.45 16.29
C ASN A 395 40.64 41.73 15.14
N SER A 396 39.36 41.86 15.49
CA SER A 396 38.25 42.22 14.57
C SER A 396 38.01 41.27 13.40
N VAL A 397 38.32 39.97 13.57
CA VAL A 397 37.97 38.93 12.59
C VAL A 397 37.21 37.76 13.22
N SER A 398 36.35 37.11 12.45
CA SER A 398 35.72 35.82 12.76
C SER A 398 35.93 34.84 11.60
N PHE A 399 35.79 33.54 11.88
CA PHE A 399 35.89 32.47 10.89
C PHE A 399 34.59 31.63 10.92
N ALA A 400 34.02 31.37 9.75
CA ALA A 400 32.80 30.59 9.55
C ALA A 400 32.98 29.66 8.33
N GLY A 401 32.28 28.53 8.32
CA GLY A 401 32.40 27.52 7.27
C GLY A 401 32.09 26.11 7.78
N ALA A 402 31.62 25.25 6.89
CA ALA A 402 31.22 23.89 7.23
C ALA A 402 32.38 23.02 7.80
N TRP A 403 33.63 23.39 7.46
CA TRP A 403 34.87 22.80 7.99
C TRP A 403 35.04 22.95 9.52
N LEU A 404 34.19 23.74 10.19
CA LEU A 404 34.15 23.86 11.65
C LEU A 404 33.41 22.71 12.37
N ASN A 405 32.70 21.84 11.65
CA ASN A 405 31.99 20.71 12.26
C ASN A 405 32.11 19.41 11.45
N TYR A 406 31.06 18.90 10.78
CA TYR A 406 31.11 17.67 9.99
C TYR A 406 31.22 17.91 8.47
N GLY A 407 31.23 19.17 8.01
CA GLY A 407 31.34 19.54 6.59
C GLY A 407 30.00 19.74 5.89
N PHE A 408 28.88 19.64 6.61
CA PHE A 408 27.55 19.68 6.03
C PHE A 408 27.03 21.11 5.81
N HIS A 409 26.02 21.21 4.95
CA HIS A 409 25.37 22.48 4.62
C HIS A 409 24.85 23.22 5.88
N GLU A 410 24.24 22.47 6.81
CA GLU A 410 23.77 22.99 8.11
C GLU A 410 24.91 23.41 9.05
N ASP A 411 26.11 22.82 8.93
CA ASP A 411 27.30 23.26 9.69
C ASP A 411 27.79 24.63 9.20
N GLY A 412 27.80 24.80 7.87
CA GLY A 412 28.06 26.09 7.26
C GLY A 412 27.03 27.14 7.69
N LEU A 413 25.73 26.83 7.57
CA LEU A 413 24.63 27.68 8.03
C LEU A 413 24.84 28.09 9.50
N THR A 414 24.97 27.11 10.39
CA THR A 414 25.14 27.29 11.84
C THR A 414 26.34 28.17 12.17
N SER A 415 27.50 27.92 11.58
CA SER A 415 28.72 28.69 11.86
C SER A 415 28.60 30.17 11.45
N GLY A 416 27.95 30.46 10.32
CA GLY A 416 27.68 31.84 9.90
C GLY A 416 26.67 32.57 10.79
N LEU A 417 25.59 31.88 11.20
CA LEU A 417 24.61 32.44 12.14
C LEU A 417 25.23 32.71 13.51
N LEU A 418 26.12 31.84 14.01
CA LEU A 418 26.85 32.05 15.27
C LEU A 418 27.83 33.23 15.17
N ALA A 419 28.56 33.35 14.05
CA ALA A 419 29.45 34.50 13.82
C ALA A 419 28.66 35.82 13.84
N ALA A 420 27.59 35.93 13.05
CA ALA A 420 26.71 37.11 13.05
C ALA A 420 26.08 37.41 14.42
N THR A 421 25.58 36.39 15.12
CA THR A 421 24.96 36.56 16.45
C THR A 421 25.97 37.04 17.49
N SER A 422 27.23 36.61 17.41
CA SER A 422 28.29 37.08 18.32
C SER A 422 28.59 38.58 18.19
N LEU A 423 28.29 39.20 17.05
CA LEU A 423 28.44 40.64 16.83
C LEU A 423 27.21 41.45 17.33
N GLY A 424 26.14 40.77 17.75
CA GLY A 424 24.91 41.38 18.29
C GLY A 424 23.64 41.13 17.46
N ALA A 425 23.74 40.54 16.26
CA ALA A 425 22.59 40.32 15.39
C ALA A 425 21.60 39.31 15.99
N LYS A 426 20.30 39.63 15.95
CA LYS A 426 19.25 38.85 16.63
C LYS A 426 18.66 37.80 15.70
N CYS A 427 19.05 36.55 15.86
CA CYS A 427 18.45 35.43 15.14
C CYS A 427 16.95 35.31 15.50
N PRO A 428 16.03 35.24 14.52
CA PRO A 428 14.59 35.13 14.78
C PRO A 428 14.16 33.74 15.27
N PHE A 429 15.08 32.80 15.38
CA PHE A 429 14.88 31.44 15.88
C PHE A 429 16.11 30.97 16.68
N HIS A 430 15.96 29.95 17.52
CA HIS A 430 17.08 29.36 18.23
C HIS A 430 17.98 28.59 17.26
N ILE A 431 19.22 29.04 17.11
CA ILE A 431 20.31 28.28 16.48
C ILE A 431 20.57 27.04 17.37
N LEU A 432 20.51 25.86 16.75
CA LEU A 432 20.91 24.59 17.35
C LEU A 432 22.41 24.37 17.08
N LEU A 433 23.15 23.76 18.02
CA LEU A 433 24.47 23.23 17.67
C LEU A 433 24.29 21.89 16.96
N ASN A 434 24.71 21.85 15.70
CA ASN A 434 24.47 20.73 14.81
C ASN A 434 25.26 19.47 15.26
N GLY A 435 24.58 18.31 15.27
CA GLY A 435 25.20 17.02 15.59
C GLY A 435 24.78 16.34 16.91
N GLY A 436 23.54 16.52 17.38
CA GLY A 436 22.77 15.60 18.26
C GLY A 436 23.27 15.34 19.69
N TYR A 437 24.55 15.58 19.93
CA TYR A 437 25.29 15.43 21.17
C TYR A 437 26.15 16.69 21.37
N PRO A 438 26.45 17.05 22.62
CA PRO A 438 27.28 18.19 22.90
C PRO A 438 28.71 17.87 22.47
N THR A 439 29.33 18.80 21.78
CA THR A 439 30.78 18.80 21.56
C THR A 439 31.42 19.77 22.56
N LYS A 440 32.75 19.82 22.65
CA LYS A 440 33.45 20.83 23.47
C LYS A 440 33.40 22.24 22.86
N ARG A 441 32.61 22.43 21.79
CA ARG A 441 32.56 23.62 20.93
C ARG A 441 31.59 24.63 21.55
N VAL A 442 32.10 25.29 22.58
CA VAL A 442 31.44 26.40 23.27
C VAL A 442 31.07 27.51 22.26
N PRO A 443 29.98 28.28 22.45
CA PRO A 443 29.61 29.35 21.54
C PRO A 443 30.64 30.49 21.47
N MET A 444 30.61 31.23 20.37
CA MET A 444 31.54 32.34 20.11
C MET A 444 31.37 33.48 21.12
N ASN A 445 32.47 33.92 21.75
CA ASN A 445 32.50 35.09 22.62
C ASN A 445 32.31 36.38 21.79
N PRO A 446 31.44 37.34 22.19
CA PRO A 446 31.32 38.62 21.51
C PRO A 446 32.63 39.43 21.55
N PRO A 447 32.96 40.25 20.53
CA PRO A 447 34.10 41.17 20.59
C PRO A 447 33.86 42.23 21.68
N GLN A 448 34.94 42.87 22.17
CA GLN A 448 34.88 43.84 23.27
C GLN A 448 33.80 44.92 23.05
N TRP A 449 33.76 45.54 21.88
CA TRP A 449 32.80 46.60 21.54
C TRP A 449 31.33 46.11 21.57
N ALA A 450 31.08 44.82 21.36
CA ALA A 450 29.75 44.22 21.44
C ALA A 450 29.35 43.96 22.91
N GLN A 451 30.30 43.49 23.73
CA GLN A 451 30.10 43.35 25.19
C GLN A 451 29.80 44.69 25.85
N GLU A 452 30.49 45.77 25.43
CA GLU A 452 30.27 47.15 25.91
C GLU A 452 28.86 47.69 25.63
N VAL A 453 28.16 47.18 24.60
CA VAL A 453 26.75 47.50 24.32
C VAL A 453 25.77 46.41 24.79
N GLY A 454 26.24 45.48 25.62
CA GLY A 454 25.41 44.48 26.30
C GLY A 454 25.17 43.17 25.53
N VAL A 455 25.88 42.91 24.43
CA VAL A 455 25.80 41.61 23.74
C VAL A 455 26.43 40.53 24.62
N GLN A 456 25.65 39.51 24.95
CA GLN A 456 26.09 38.34 25.71
C GLN A 456 26.49 37.20 24.78
N GLN A 457 27.35 36.29 25.26
CA GLN A 457 27.68 35.05 24.55
C GLN A 457 26.40 34.25 24.28
N TYR A 458 26.10 33.99 23.00
CA TYR A 458 24.90 33.28 22.59
C TYR A 458 24.80 31.91 23.28
N GLN A 459 23.64 31.61 23.88
CA GLN A 459 23.38 30.31 24.50
C GLN A 459 22.52 29.46 23.55
N PRO A 460 23.08 28.44 22.88
CA PRO A 460 22.33 27.56 22.00
C PRO A 460 21.35 26.72 22.80
N ALA A 461 20.28 26.28 22.13
CA ALA A 461 19.41 25.26 22.70
C ALA A 461 20.21 23.97 22.91
N LYS A 462 19.90 23.24 23.99
CA LYS A 462 20.59 21.99 24.32
C LYS A 462 20.34 20.92 23.23
N PRO A 463 21.35 20.11 22.87
CA PRO A 463 21.15 19.00 21.94
C PRO A 463 20.13 18.01 22.50
N ILE A 464 19.27 17.49 21.62
CA ILE A 464 18.14 16.62 21.98
C ILE A 464 18.60 15.16 21.94
N TYR A 465 19.04 14.65 23.09
CA TYR A 465 19.58 13.29 23.23
C TYR A 465 18.55 12.22 22.85
N LEU A 466 18.86 11.44 21.81
CA LEU A 466 18.08 10.28 21.36
C LEU A 466 17.77 9.26 22.48
N ASN A 467 18.56 9.22 23.55
CA ASN A 467 18.36 8.28 24.65
C ASN A 467 17.55 8.86 25.85
N THR A 468 17.25 10.17 25.87
CA THR A 468 16.30 10.75 26.84
C THR A 468 14.85 10.48 26.44
N ASP A 469 13.94 10.43 27.40
CA ASP A 469 12.51 10.22 27.11
C ASP A 469 11.90 11.35 26.27
N GLU A 470 12.42 12.58 26.42
CA GLU A 470 12.03 13.72 25.57
C GLU A 470 12.54 13.57 24.13
N GLY A 471 13.77 13.13 23.94
CA GLY A 471 14.31 12.83 22.60
C GLY A 471 13.60 11.67 21.93
N LYS A 472 13.31 10.58 22.67
CA LYS A 472 12.48 9.46 22.19
C LYS A 472 11.08 9.91 21.79
N LYS A 473 10.44 10.77 22.59
CA LYS A 473 9.13 11.34 22.25
C LYS A 473 9.19 12.25 21.03
N LYS A 474 10.17 13.16 20.91
CA LYS A 474 10.31 14.04 19.73
C LYS A 474 10.66 13.28 18.45
N VAL A 475 11.48 12.24 18.52
CA VAL A 475 11.72 11.34 17.37
C VAL A 475 10.44 10.59 16.99
N ALA A 476 9.67 10.10 17.97
CA ALA A 476 8.36 9.50 17.70
C ALA A 476 7.34 10.50 17.11
N GLU A 477 7.37 11.78 17.49
CA GLU A 477 6.56 12.84 16.88
C GLU A 477 6.98 13.17 15.44
N ILE A 478 8.29 13.23 15.17
CA ILE A 478 8.82 13.47 13.82
C ILE A 478 8.50 12.29 12.90
N ILE A 479 8.66 11.05 13.37
CA ILE A 479 8.25 9.84 12.64
C ILE A 479 6.74 9.83 12.40
N LYS A 480 5.91 10.19 13.39
CA LYS A 480 4.45 10.34 13.21
C LYS A 480 4.10 11.39 12.15
N LYS A 481 4.83 12.50 12.07
CA LYS A 481 4.59 13.58 11.09
C LYS A 481 5.11 13.27 9.68
N GLY A 482 5.98 12.26 9.50
CA GLY A 482 6.38 11.72 8.20
C GLY A 482 5.40 10.69 7.60
N ASN A 483 4.60 10.06 8.47
CA ASN A 483 3.50 9.13 8.21
C ASN A 483 3.82 7.78 7.50
N VAL A 484 2.96 6.81 7.80
CA VAL A 484 2.85 5.42 7.30
C VAL A 484 3.96 4.43 7.72
N GLY A 485 3.53 3.27 8.27
CA GLY A 485 4.22 1.98 8.02
C GLY A 485 5.27 1.46 9.01
N LYS A 486 4.94 1.23 10.30
CA LYS A 486 5.79 0.40 11.19
C LYS A 486 5.37 -1.08 11.19
N LYS A 487 6.07 -1.92 10.42
CA LYS A 487 6.15 -3.39 10.63
C LYS A 487 7.54 -3.75 11.17
N GLY A 488 7.62 -4.42 12.32
CA GLY A 488 8.87 -4.78 12.99
C GLY A 488 9.06 -6.28 13.22
N ASN A 489 10.30 -6.69 13.47
CA ASN A 489 10.74 -8.02 13.92
C ASN A 489 10.52 -9.22 12.96
N SER A 490 11.42 -9.39 11.98
CA SER A 490 11.55 -10.65 11.20
C SER A 490 12.99 -11.09 10.89
N PHE A 491 14.02 -10.31 11.24
CA PHE A 491 15.40 -10.53 10.76
C PHE A 491 16.08 -11.80 11.29
N TRP A 492 15.75 -12.27 12.50
CA TRP A 492 16.33 -13.49 13.09
C TRP A 492 15.86 -14.79 12.41
N VAL A 493 14.69 -14.78 11.75
CA VAL A 493 14.15 -15.96 11.06
C VAL A 493 14.79 -16.12 9.69
N VAL A 494 14.83 -15.03 8.92
CA VAL A 494 15.35 -15.02 7.53
C VAL A 494 16.83 -15.44 7.45
N GLY A 495 17.66 -15.00 8.41
CA GLY A 495 19.09 -15.34 8.44
C GLY A 495 19.38 -16.84 8.57
N VAL A 496 18.51 -17.59 9.27
CA VAL A 496 18.64 -19.06 9.39
C VAL A 496 18.16 -19.74 8.11
N SER A 497 17.01 -19.33 7.57
CA SER A 497 16.46 -19.89 6.32
C SER A 497 17.39 -19.69 5.12
N MET A 498 18.02 -18.51 5.00
CA MET A 498 18.93 -18.22 3.88
C MET A 498 20.28 -18.96 3.99
N LEU A 499 20.74 -19.31 5.20
CA LEU A 499 21.93 -20.16 5.36
C LEU A 499 21.68 -21.58 4.82
N VAL A 500 20.49 -22.14 5.05
CA VAL A 500 20.07 -23.44 4.49
C VAL A 500 19.97 -23.37 2.96
N LEU A 501 19.44 -22.26 2.42
CA LEU A 501 19.34 -22.06 0.97
C LEU A 501 20.70 -21.89 0.27
N ALA A 502 21.67 -21.25 0.93
CA ALA A 502 23.02 -21.13 0.42
C ALA A 502 23.73 -22.50 0.37
N LEU A 503 23.54 -23.34 1.39
CA LEU A 503 24.13 -24.68 1.45
C LEU A 503 23.57 -25.64 0.38
N THR A 504 22.27 -25.58 0.08
CA THR A 504 21.66 -26.43 -0.96
C THR A 504 22.12 -26.05 -2.37
N VAL A 505 22.27 -24.76 -2.68
CA VAL A 505 22.73 -24.34 -4.03
C VAL A 505 24.24 -24.55 -4.24
N VAL A 506 25.06 -24.52 -3.19
CA VAL A 506 26.47 -24.99 -3.29
C VAL A 506 26.53 -26.46 -3.69
N GLY A 507 25.55 -27.28 -3.29
CA GLY A 507 25.35 -28.64 -3.82
C GLY A 507 25.04 -28.64 -5.32
N MET A 508 24.00 -27.92 -5.74
CA MET A 508 23.57 -27.86 -7.16
C MET A 508 24.67 -27.33 -8.10
N LEU A 509 25.49 -26.37 -7.67
CA LEU A 509 26.60 -25.84 -8.47
C LEU A 509 27.73 -26.88 -8.67
N GLY A 510 27.90 -27.83 -7.74
CA GLY A 510 28.82 -28.95 -7.90
C GLY A 510 28.40 -29.91 -9.02
N GLU A 511 27.11 -30.16 -9.19
CA GLU A 511 26.59 -31.00 -10.28
C GLU A 511 26.60 -30.27 -11.63
N LEU A 512 26.27 -28.97 -11.64
CA LEU A 512 26.36 -28.12 -12.84
C LEU A 512 27.78 -28.04 -13.42
N TRP A 513 28.82 -28.04 -12.57
CA TRP A 513 30.21 -28.07 -13.03
C TRP A 513 30.58 -29.40 -13.72
N ASN A 514 30.05 -30.53 -13.24
CA ASN A 514 30.23 -31.83 -13.90
C ASN A 514 29.47 -31.92 -15.24
N PHE A 515 28.29 -31.29 -15.34
CA PHE A 515 27.47 -31.30 -16.55
C PHE A 515 28.11 -30.52 -17.72
N LEU A 516 28.75 -29.38 -17.42
CA LEU A 516 29.38 -28.51 -18.43
C LEU A 516 30.66 -29.11 -19.07
N ILE A 517 31.25 -30.15 -18.48
CA ILE A 517 32.44 -30.82 -19.03
C ILE A 517 32.08 -31.82 -20.14
N GLN A 518 30.84 -32.30 -20.22
CA GLN A 518 30.45 -33.44 -21.09
C GLN A 518 29.80 -33.06 -22.44
N SER A 519 29.47 -31.79 -22.69
CA SER A 519 28.57 -31.39 -23.80
C SER A 519 29.21 -30.51 -24.89
N GLY A 520 30.51 -30.64 -25.13
CA GLY A 520 31.20 -29.92 -26.20
C GLY A 520 31.02 -30.55 -27.60
N ASN A 521 29.98 -30.17 -28.36
CA ASN A 521 30.07 -29.99 -29.83
C ASN A 521 28.80 -29.43 -30.54
N GLN A 522 28.99 -28.31 -31.24
CA GLN A 522 28.50 -27.99 -32.59
C GLN A 522 27.05 -28.37 -33.03
N VAL A 523 26.12 -27.40 -33.00
CA VAL A 523 25.22 -27.10 -34.13
C VAL A 523 25.14 -25.58 -34.31
N LYS A 524 24.95 -25.08 -35.53
CA LYS A 524 24.96 -23.65 -35.89
C LYS A 524 23.60 -22.98 -35.71
N ILE A 525 23.60 -21.70 -35.33
CA ILE A 525 22.44 -20.80 -35.39
C ILE A 525 22.30 -20.25 -36.82
N ASN A 526 21.07 -20.23 -37.35
CA ASN A 526 20.70 -19.46 -38.53
C ASN A 526 19.79 -18.29 -38.11
N ASN A 527 19.95 -17.12 -38.73
CA ASN A 527 19.13 -15.95 -38.46
C ASN A 527 17.83 -15.97 -39.28
N THR A 528 16.69 -15.80 -38.62
CA THR A 528 15.46 -15.24 -39.19
C THR A 528 14.74 -14.43 -38.12
N VAL A 529 14.45 -13.16 -38.41
CA VAL A 529 13.66 -12.27 -37.55
C VAL A 529 12.24 -12.20 -38.09
N THR A 530 11.26 -12.71 -37.32
CA THR A 530 9.83 -12.35 -37.37
C THR A 530 9.14 -12.91 -36.12
N ASP A 531 8.08 -12.23 -35.68
CA ASP A 531 7.04 -12.66 -34.74
C ASP A 531 7.46 -13.31 -33.41
N VAL A 532 7.50 -12.47 -32.36
CA VAL A 532 7.25 -12.94 -30.98
C VAL A 532 5.74 -13.16 -30.85
N THR A 533 5.30 -14.40 -30.99
CA THR A 533 3.90 -14.79 -30.78
C THR A 533 3.50 -14.67 -29.31
N GLN A 534 2.19 -14.50 -29.08
CA GLN A 534 1.61 -14.36 -27.74
C GLN A 534 1.90 -15.59 -26.87
N SER A 535 2.45 -15.37 -25.67
CA SER A 535 2.59 -16.40 -24.65
C SER A 535 1.73 -16.07 -23.43
N ASN A 536 0.71 -16.90 -23.21
CA ASN A 536 -0.03 -17.06 -21.95
C ASN A 536 -0.55 -15.76 -21.30
N ILE A 537 -1.50 -15.08 -21.97
CA ILE A 537 -2.55 -14.38 -21.23
C ILE A 537 -3.51 -15.45 -20.70
N VAL A 538 -3.69 -15.51 -19.39
CA VAL A 538 -4.84 -16.21 -18.79
C VAL A 538 -6.04 -15.28 -18.97
N ASN A 539 -7.11 -15.75 -19.62
CA ASN A 539 -8.36 -14.98 -19.72
C ASN A 539 -8.90 -14.78 -18.29
N ASN A 540 -8.81 -13.56 -17.79
CA ASN A 540 -9.15 -13.18 -16.41
C ASN A 540 -10.47 -12.42 -16.34
N CYS A 541 -10.94 -11.87 -17.47
CA CYS A 541 -12.26 -11.32 -17.66
C CYS A 541 -13.06 -12.21 -18.63
N VAL A 542 -13.83 -13.16 -18.09
CA VAL A 542 -14.76 -13.95 -18.91
C VAL A 542 -15.99 -13.10 -19.22
N GLN A 543 -16.42 -13.07 -20.49
CA GLN A 543 -17.55 -12.25 -20.94
C GLN A 543 -18.61 -13.07 -21.69
N VAL A 544 -19.79 -13.24 -21.10
CA VAL A 544 -20.91 -14.08 -21.59
C VAL A 544 -21.48 -13.52 -22.90
N PRO A 545 -21.58 -14.30 -24.00
CA PRO A 545 -22.13 -13.82 -25.26
C PRO A 545 -23.52 -13.19 -25.14
N ALA A 546 -23.81 -12.19 -25.97
CA ALA A 546 -25.13 -11.59 -26.08
C ALA A 546 -26.22 -12.66 -26.24
N LEU A 547 -27.23 -12.60 -25.37
CA LEU A 547 -28.40 -13.45 -25.49
C LEU A 547 -29.29 -12.87 -26.61
N THR A 548 -29.84 -13.73 -27.46
CA THR A 548 -30.67 -13.30 -28.59
C THR A 548 -32.03 -14.01 -28.52
N PRO A 549 -33.17 -13.33 -28.26
CA PRO A 549 -34.42 -14.02 -28.02
C PRO A 549 -34.92 -14.64 -29.33
N PRO A 550 -35.30 -15.93 -29.37
CA PRO A 550 -35.86 -16.56 -30.56
C PRO A 550 -37.29 -16.07 -30.89
N ILE A 551 -37.80 -15.13 -30.09
CA ILE A 551 -39.21 -14.72 -29.98
C ILE A 551 -39.34 -13.17 -30.03
N SER A 552 -38.25 -12.43 -30.26
CA SER A 552 -38.27 -10.95 -30.39
C SER A 552 -39.22 -10.46 -31.51
N ALA A 553 -39.46 -11.29 -32.53
CA ALA A 553 -40.44 -11.06 -33.59
C ALA A 553 -41.92 -11.23 -33.15
N GLU A 554 -42.21 -12.02 -32.10
CA GLU A 554 -43.58 -12.24 -31.60
C GLU A 554 -43.96 -11.23 -30.51
N LEU A 555 -42.99 -10.75 -29.73
CA LEU A 555 -43.19 -9.75 -28.66
C LEU A 555 -43.22 -8.29 -29.18
N ASN A 556 -42.89 -8.07 -30.45
CA ASN A 556 -42.97 -6.77 -31.14
C ASN A 556 -42.26 -5.60 -30.42
N VAL A 557 -40.97 -5.79 -30.12
CA VAL A 557 -40.09 -4.81 -29.46
C VAL A 557 -40.13 -3.42 -30.13
N THR A 558 -40.37 -3.36 -31.45
CA THR A 558 -40.45 -2.11 -32.24
C THR A 558 -41.50 -1.10 -31.73
N ARG A 559 -42.48 -1.55 -30.93
CA ARG A 559 -43.44 -0.66 -30.26
C ARG A 559 -42.78 0.22 -29.20
N LEU A 560 -41.69 -0.22 -28.58
CA LEU A 560 -40.91 0.57 -27.60
C LEU A 560 -40.07 1.68 -28.26
N ASP A 561 -39.96 1.67 -29.59
CA ASP A 561 -39.33 2.72 -30.40
C ASP A 561 -40.35 3.74 -30.95
N SER A 562 -41.64 3.57 -30.67
CA SER A 562 -42.70 4.48 -31.16
C SER A 562 -42.74 5.78 -30.34
N PRO A 563 -42.88 6.97 -30.98
CA PRO A 563 -43.04 8.24 -30.27
C PRO A 563 -44.26 8.24 -29.34
N GLU A 564 -45.36 7.60 -29.75
CA GLU A 564 -46.59 7.51 -28.97
C GLU A 564 -46.41 6.67 -27.69
N PHE A 565 -45.53 5.66 -27.72
CA PHE A 565 -45.13 4.95 -26.52
C PHE A 565 -44.25 5.81 -25.62
N ALA A 566 -43.25 6.48 -26.21
CA ALA A 566 -42.31 7.34 -25.48
C ALA A 566 -43.03 8.48 -24.73
N ASP A 567 -43.89 9.25 -25.42
CA ASP A 567 -44.68 10.33 -24.84
C ASP A 567 -45.57 9.83 -23.69
N ALA A 568 -46.18 8.65 -23.86
CA ALA A 568 -47.07 8.07 -22.87
C ALA A 568 -46.33 7.58 -21.61
N ALA A 569 -45.14 6.98 -21.76
CA ALA A 569 -44.29 6.55 -20.65
C ALA A 569 -43.71 7.76 -19.89
N VAL A 570 -43.19 8.76 -20.62
CA VAL A 570 -42.69 10.03 -20.05
C VAL A 570 -43.80 10.74 -19.28
N SER A 571 -45.04 10.77 -19.81
CA SER A 571 -46.20 11.31 -19.11
C SER A 571 -46.50 10.55 -17.81
N ARG A 572 -46.46 9.20 -17.82
CA ARG A 572 -46.69 8.39 -16.61
C ARG A 572 -45.62 8.59 -15.53
N LEU A 573 -44.35 8.73 -15.89
CA LEU A 573 -43.29 9.09 -14.96
C LEU A 573 -43.46 10.52 -14.40
N SER A 574 -43.83 11.48 -15.25
CA SER A 574 -44.17 12.85 -14.85
C SER A 574 -45.28 12.89 -13.80
N GLU A 575 -46.38 12.16 -14.00
CA GLU A 575 -47.46 12.08 -13.00
C GLU A 575 -47.01 11.36 -11.71
N ALA A 576 -46.23 10.27 -11.81
CA ALA A 576 -45.73 9.53 -10.64
C ALA A 576 -44.86 10.38 -9.69
N ILE A 577 -44.14 11.35 -10.22
CA ILE A 577 -43.30 12.29 -9.45
C ILE A 577 -44.13 13.31 -8.66
N LYS A 578 -45.37 13.61 -9.07
CA LYS A 578 -46.25 14.57 -8.39
C LYS A 578 -46.85 14.06 -7.07
N PHE A 579 -46.68 12.78 -6.76
CA PHE A 579 -47.03 12.20 -5.46
C PHE A 579 -45.81 12.28 -4.51
N PRO A 580 -45.82 13.16 -3.48
CA PRO A 580 -44.68 13.33 -2.58
C PRO A 580 -44.62 12.19 -1.55
N THR A 581 -44.20 11.01 -1.99
CA THR A 581 -44.02 9.79 -1.19
C THR A 581 -42.78 9.87 -0.29
N VAL A 582 -42.76 10.87 0.61
CA VAL A 582 -41.57 11.18 1.42
C VAL A 582 -41.52 10.31 2.69
N SER A 583 -40.37 9.67 2.93
CA SER A 583 -40.04 8.97 4.17
C SER A 583 -39.13 9.81 5.08
N TYR A 584 -39.13 9.52 6.39
CA TYR A 584 -38.46 10.32 7.43
C TYR A 584 -37.88 9.42 8.54
N ASP A 585 -36.73 9.79 9.13
CA ASP A 585 -36.04 9.04 10.21
C ASP A 585 -36.92 8.67 11.42
N ASN A 586 -37.97 9.45 11.69
CA ASN A 586 -38.89 9.21 12.81
C ASN A 586 -39.95 8.12 12.52
N MET A 587 -40.06 7.65 11.27
CA MET A 587 -40.92 6.53 10.88
C MET A 587 -40.27 5.17 11.17
N THR A 588 -38.96 5.13 11.41
CA THR A 588 -38.22 3.88 11.69
C THR A 588 -38.75 3.18 12.95
N ASN A 589 -39.40 2.03 12.75
CA ASN A 589 -40.12 1.21 13.75
C ASN A 589 -41.49 1.73 14.22
N VAL A 590 -42.05 2.77 13.61
CA VAL A 590 -43.48 3.12 13.79
C VAL A 590 -44.28 2.28 12.80
N PRO A 591 -45.18 1.36 13.25
CA PRO A 591 -46.06 0.67 12.32
C PRO A 591 -47.04 1.65 11.67
N PRO A 592 -47.35 1.51 10.37
CA PRO A 592 -48.44 2.24 9.72
C PRO A 592 -49.70 2.30 10.57
N GLN A 593 -50.06 3.49 11.08
CA GLN A 593 -51.08 3.62 12.12
C GLN A 593 -52.39 2.95 11.70
N LEU A 594 -52.94 2.11 12.57
CA LEU A 594 -53.95 1.13 12.16
C LEU A 594 -55.27 1.78 11.75
N ASP A 595 -55.72 2.81 12.46
CA ASP A 595 -57.11 3.30 12.41
C ASP A 595 -57.26 4.81 12.13
N ILE A 596 -56.23 5.50 11.63
CA ILE A 596 -56.37 6.90 11.18
C ILE A 596 -56.65 6.92 9.67
N GLU A 597 -57.86 7.31 9.27
CA GLU A 597 -58.30 7.39 7.87
C GLU A 597 -57.57 8.46 7.03
N PHE A 598 -56.83 9.38 7.67
CA PHE A 598 -56.02 10.39 6.98
C PHE A 598 -54.71 10.70 7.72
N ASP A 599 -53.60 10.13 7.25
CA ASP A 599 -52.25 10.53 7.63
C ASP A 599 -51.59 11.26 6.43
N PRO A 600 -51.32 12.57 6.52
CA PRO A 600 -50.73 13.35 5.44
C PRO A 600 -49.34 12.87 4.97
N ILE A 601 -48.62 12.08 5.78
CA ILE A 601 -47.32 11.50 5.39
C ILE A 601 -47.54 10.30 4.46
N HIS A 602 -48.61 9.53 4.69
CA HIS A 602 -48.85 8.26 4.00
C HIS A 602 -49.91 8.33 2.87
N GLU A 603 -50.76 9.35 2.84
CA GLU A 603 -51.73 9.61 1.76
C GLU A 603 -51.09 9.57 0.34
N PRO A 604 -49.90 10.14 0.09
CA PRO A 604 -49.26 10.08 -1.23
C PRO A 604 -48.99 8.66 -1.73
N PHE A 605 -48.66 7.71 -0.84
CA PHE A 605 -48.39 6.31 -1.20
C PHE A 605 -49.68 5.58 -1.61
N VAL A 606 -50.80 5.87 -0.94
CA VAL A 606 -52.11 5.33 -1.29
C VAL A 606 -52.51 5.80 -2.69
N ARG A 607 -52.34 7.09 -2.97
CA ARG A 607 -52.69 7.69 -4.27
C ARG A 607 -51.75 7.30 -5.41
N LEU A 608 -50.45 7.12 -5.16
CA LEU A 608 -49.52 6.59 -6.16
C LEU A 608 -49.92 5.16 -6.59
N ARG A 609 -50.36 4.32 -5.65
CA ARG A 609 -50.89 2.98 -5.93
C ARG A 609 -52.22 3.00 -6.69
N GLU A 610 -53.09 3.96 -6.41
CA GLU A 610 -54.34 4.16 -7.17
C GLU A 610 -54.04 4.62 -8.61
N PHE A 611 -53.08 5.54 -8.77
CA PHE A 611 -52.55 5.92 -10.07
C PHE A 611 -52.01 4.71 -10.84
N PHE A 612 -51.18 3.86 -10.24
CA PHE A 612 -50.68 2.62 -10.89
C PHE A 612 -51.80 1.67 -11.32
N ALA A 613 -52.90 1.58 -10.56
CA ALA A 613 -54.07 0.77 -10.92
C ALA A 613 -54.80 1.30 -12.18
N SER A 614 -54.73 2.62 -12.43
CA SER A 614 -55.26 3.25 -13.65
C SER A 614 -54.26 3.30 -14.82
N ALA A 615 -52.96 3.39 -14.51
CA ALA A 615 -51.88 3.56 -15.48
C ALA A 615 -51.39 2.24 -16.10
N PHE A 616 -51.48 1.13 -15.36
CA PHE A 616 -51.04 -0.20 -15.76
C PHE A 616 -52.18 -1.23 -15.64
N PRO A 617 -53.25 -1.12 -16.46
CA PRO A 617 -54.44 -1.95 -16.33
C PRO A 617 -54.19 -3.42 -16.66
N ALA A 618 -53.33 -3.78 -17.61
CA ALA A 618 -53.08 -5.18 -17.95
C ALA A 618 -52.35 -5.91 -16.81
N ILE A 619 -51.36 -5.26 -16.17
CA ILE A 619 -50.74 -5.75 -14.93
C ILE A 619 -51.79 -5.99 -13.85
N HIS A 620 -52.74 -5.07 -13.66
CA HIS A 620 -53.77 -5.20 -12.63
C HIS A 620 -54.90 -6.19 -12.97
N MET A 621 -55.00 -6.64 -14.22
CA MET A 621 -55.89 -7.73 -14.65
C MET A 621 -55.22 -9.11 -14.63
N THR A 622 -53.89 -9.19 -14.85
CA THR A 622 -53.17 -10.47 -15.03
C THR A 622 -52.29 -10.87 -13.84
N LEU A 623 -51.61 -9.92 -13.17
CA LEU A 623 -50.68 -10.24 -12.07
C LEU A 623 -51.40 -10.18 -10.72
N LYS A 624 -51.04 -11.11 -9.82
CA LYS A 624 -51.55 -11.12 -8.45
C LYS A 624 -50.88 -10.00 -7.64
N ARG A 625 -51.64 -8.96 -7.30
CA ARG A 625 -51.17 -7.82 -6.47
C ARG A 625 -51.44 -8.05 -4.98
N ASN A 626 -50.38 -8.24 -4.21
CA ASN A 626 -50.40 -8.19 -2.75
C ASN A 626 -50.02 -6.77 -2.28
N ILE A 627 -50.70 -6.26 -1.24
CA ILE A 627 -50.31 -5.04 -0.53
C ILE A 627 -49.67 -5.45 0.79
N ILE A 628 -48.39 -5.16 0.97
CA ILE A 628 -47.59 -5.55 2.13
C ILE A 628 -47.46 -4.36 3.07
N ASN A 629 -47.73 -4.58 4.37
CA ASN A 629 -47.67 -3.57 5.44
C ASN A 629 -48.32 -2.22 5.05
N LYS A 630 -49.59 -2.28 4.63
CA LYS A 630 -50.44 -1.18 4.12
C LYS A 630 -50.00 -0.44 2.86
N TYR A 631 -48.72 -0.27 2.56
CA TYR A 631 -48.25 0.63 1.48
C TYR A 631 -47.42 -0.07 0.40
N SER A 632 -46.47 -0.93 0.78
CA SER A 632 -45.62 -1.65 -0.18
C SER A 632 -46.41 -2.52 -1.14
N LEU A 633 -45.90 -2.66 -2.36
CA LEU A 633 -46.51 -3.44 -3.42
C LEU A 633 -45.66 -4.68 -3.72
N LEU A 634 -46.31 -5.82 -3.83
CA LEU A 634 -45.72 -7.06 -4.32
C LEU A 634 -46.63 -7.64 -5.40
N TYR A 635 -46.20 -7.56 -6.66
CA TYR A 635 -46.88 -8.23 -7.77
C TYR A 635 -46.23 -9.60 -8.00
N THR A 636 -47.05 -10.63 -8.21
CA THR A 636 -46.59 -11.96 -8.62
C THR A 636 -47.08 -12.26 -10.03
N TRP A 637 -46.15 -12.46 -10.95
CA TRP A 637 -46.40 -13.03 -12.27
C TRP A 637 -46.12 -14.52 -12.20
N GLU A 638 -47.18 -15.33 -12.27
CA GLU A 638 -47.04 -16.78 -12.09
C GLU A 638 -46.42 -17.45 -13.31
N GLY A 639 -45.37 -18.22 -13.09
CA GLY A 639 -44.64 -18.99 -14.09
C GLY A 639 -45.26 -20.35 -14.39
N SER A 640 -45.02 -20.80 -15.61
CA SER A 640 -45.48 -22.09 -16.16
C SER A 640 -44.71 -23.31 -15.65
N ASP A 641 -43.52 -23.14 -15.08
CA ASP A 641 -42.64 -24.21 -14.59
C ASP A 641 -42.31 -24.00 -13.11
N LYS A 642 -43.16 -24.49 -12.21
CA LYS A 642 -43.01 -24.32 -10.75
C LYS A 642 -41.80 -25.06 -10.13
N ALA A 643 -40.97 -25.72 -10.95
CA ALA A 643 -39.67 -26.26 -10.56
C ALA A 643 -38.49 -25.32 -10.95
N ALA A 644 -38.77 -24.21 -11.63
CA ALA A 644 -37.81 -23.17 -11.95
C ALA A 644 -37.58 -22.21 -10.77
N SER A 645 -36.33 -21.82 -10.53
CA SER A 645 -35.99 -20.79 -9.53
C SER A 645 -36.67 -19.46 -9.86
N PRO A 646 -37.43 -18.85 -8.93
CA PRO A 646 -38.07 -17.55 -9.16
C PRO A 646 -37.06 -16.40 -9.28
N MET A 647 -37.54 -15.27 -9.80
CA MET A 647 -36.80 -14.00 -9.86
C MET A 647 -37.52 -12.92 -9.04
N ILE A 648 -36.78 -11.97 -8.49
CA ILE A 648 -37.32 -10.71 -7.97
C ILE A 648 -36.73 -9.54 -8.77
N LEU A 649 -37.58 -8.62 -9.21
CA LEU A 649 -37.20 -7.28 -9.64
C LEU A 649 -37.61 -6.32 -8.51
N MET A 650 -36.62 -5.65 -7.93
CA MET A 650 -36.78 -4.70 -6.82
C MET A 650 -36.70 -3.25 -7.30
N ALA A 651 -37.32 -2.38 -6.51
CA ALA A 651 -37.17 -0.92 -6.49
C ALA A 651 -37.94 -0.38 -5.26
N HIS A 652 -37.97 0.93 -5.05
CA HIS A 652 -38.72 1.57 -3.96
C HIS A 652 -39.66 2.70 -4.41
N LEU A 653 -40.67 3.01 -3.59
CA LEU A 653 -41.73 3.98 -3.89
C LEU A 653 -41.49 5.34 -3.23
N ASP A 654 -40.64 5.39 -2.21
CA ASP A 654 -40.34 6.58 -1.44
C ASP A 654 -39.24 7.45 -2.06
N VAL A 655 -38.98 8.60 -1.42
CA VAL A 655 -38.00 9.59 -1.86
C VAL A 655 -37.55 10.44 -0.66
N VAL A 656 -36.29 10.90 -0.61
CA VAL A 656 -35.83 11.78 0.47
C VAL A 656 -36.62 13.11 0.52
N PRO A 657 -36.76 13.71 1.72
CA PRO A 657 -37.37 15.03 1.88
C PRO A 657 -36.76 16.14 1.01
N VAL A 658 -37.55 17.18 0.80
CA VAL A 658 -37.05 18.49 0.36
C VAL A 658 -36.78 19.33 1.60
N ILE A 659 -35.56 19.88 1.70
CA ILE A 659 -35.18 20.73 2.84
C ILE A 659 -35.99 22.03 2.79
N SER A 660 -36.77 22.29 3.83
CA SER A 660 -37.61 23.49 3.85
C SER A 660 -36.75 24.77 3.84
N GLY A 661 -37.10 25.73 2.99
CA GLY A 661 -36.31 26.92 2.71
C GLY A 661 -35.30 26.78 1.57
N THR A 662 -35.17 25.60 0.93
CA THR A 662 -34.35 25.40 -0.28
C THR A 662 -35.18 25.27 -1.56
N GLU A 663 -36.49 25.53 -1.52
CA GLU A 663 -37.40 25.40 -2.67
C GLU A 663 -37.01 26.36 -3.82
N ASN A 664 -36.34 27.48 -3.49
CA ASN A 664 -35.79 28.43 -4.46
C ASN A 664 -34.50 27.97 -5.16
N GLN A 665 -33.89 26.86 -4.72
CA GLN A 665 -32.72 26.25 -5.36
C GLN A 665 -33.11 25.30 -6.49
N TRP A 666 -34.41 24.97 -6.61
CA TRP A 666 -34.96 24.12 -7.66
C TRP A 666 -35.39 24.95 -8.89
N LYS A 667 -34.88 24.61 -10.07
CA LYS A 667 -35.22 25.17 -11.40
C LYS A 667 -36.72 25.04 -11.70
N TYR A 668 -37.31 23.91 -11.29
CA TYR A 668 -38.73 23.60 -11.36
C TYR A 668 -39.16 22.97 -10.02
N PRO A 669 -40.39 23.17 -9.53
CA PRO A 669 -40.79 22.66 -8.22
C PRO A 669 -40.56 21.15 -8.06
N PRO A 670 -40.08 20.66 -6.90
CA PRO A 670 -39.55 19.30 -6.73
C PRO A 670 -40.54 18.20 -7.10
N PHE A 671 -41.84 18.40 -6.85
CA PHE A 671 -42.91 17.46 -7.17
C PHE A 671 -43.75 17.93 -8.37
N SER A 672 -43.13 18.59 -9.36
CA SER A 672 -43.80 19.03 -10.60
C SER A 672 -43.80 18.00 -11.72
N GLY A 673 -42.81 17.11 -11.76
CA GLY A 673 -42.61 16.17 -12.88
C GLY A 673 -42.28 16.88 -14.21
N PHE A 674 -41.65 18.06 -14.16
CA PHE A 674 -41.52 18.94 -15.32
C PHE A 674 -40.72 18.30 -16.46
N VAL A 675 -41.35 18.19 -17.63
CA VAL A 675 -40.73 17.67 -18.87
C VAL A 675 -40.12 18.82 -19.67
N ASP A 676 -38.80 18.90 -19.68
CA ASP A 676 -37.98 19.90 -20.35
C ASP A 676 -37.62 19.39 -21.76
N ILE A 677 -38.61 19.46 -22.66
CA ILE A 677 -38.57 18.92 -24.03
C ILE A 677 -37.39 19.51 -24.83
N GLU A 678 -37.03 20.77 -24.60
CA GLU A 678 -35.90 21.44 -25.27
C GLU A 678 -34.55 20.77 -24.96
N HIS A 679 -34.40 20.21 -23.76
CA HIS A 679 -33.16 19.59 -23.27
C HIS A 679 -33.24 18.06 -23.18
N GLY A 680 -34.40 17.45 -23.46
CA GLY A 680 -34.62 16.00 -23.33
C GLY A 680 -34.62 15.48 -21.90
N LEU A 681 -34.93 16.34 -20.91
CA LEU A 681 -34.84 16.03 -19.48
C LEU A 681 -36.22 15.99 -18.80
N LEU A 682 -36.37 15.15 -17.78
CA LEU A 682 -37.49 15.18 -16.84
C LEU A 682 -36.96 15.52 -15.44
N TRP A 683 -37.52 16.55 -14.81
CA TRP A 683 -37.07 17.08 -13.51
C TRP A 683 -38.05 16.78 -12.37
N GLY A 684 -37.50 16.39 -11.22
CA GLY A 684 -38.24 16.26 -9.96
C GLY A 684 -37.65 15.21 -9.01
N ARG A 685 -38.07 15.26 -7.75
CA ARG A 685 -37.69 14.27 -6.72
C ARG A 685 -38.36 12.93 -7.03
N GLY A 686 -37.57 11.89 -7.25
CA GLY A 686 -38.01 10.59 -7.78
C GLY A 686 -37.77 10.42 -9.29
N ALA A 687 -37.22 11.42 -9.99
CA ALA A 687 -36.83 11.29 -11.40
C ALA A 687 -35.57 10.43 -11.58
N ALA A 688 -34.70 10.38 -10.57
CA ALA A 688 -33.49 9.58 -10.54
C ALA A 688 -33.59 8.42 -9.53
N ASP A 689 -34.15 8.66 -8.35
CA ASP A 689 -34.13 7.69 -7.23
C ASP A 689 -35.52 7.53 -6.59
N THR A 690 -36.23 6.40 -6.76
CA THR A 690 -36.03 5.34 -7.78
C THR A 690 -37.32 5.10 -8.58
N LYS A 691 -38.28 6.06 -8.58
CA LYS A 691 -39.56 5.88 -9.30
C LYS A 691 -39.37 5.61 -10.79
N ILE A 692 -38.28 6.12 -11.39
CA ILE A 692 -37.81 5.73 -12.72
C ILE A 692 -37.75 4.20 -12.90
N THR A 693 -37.20 3.47 -11.94
CA THR A 693 -37.01 2.01 -11.92
C THR A 693 -38.35 1.29 -11.76
N VAL A 694 -39.18 1.72 -10.79
CA VAL A 694 -40.54 1.19 -10.58
C VAL A 694 -41.36 1.32 -11.87
N LEU A 695 -41.36 2.50 -12.47
CA LEU A 695 -42.08 2.77 -13.71
C LEU A 695 -41.48 1.95 -14.86
N ALA A 696 -40.16 1.89 -15.03
CA ALA A 696 -39.53 1.13 -16.12
C ALA A 696 -39.86 -0.37 -16.08
N ILE A 697 -39.91 -0.96 -14.87
CA ILE A 697 -40.36 -2.35 -14.67
C ILE A 697 -41.84 -2.51 -15.04
N LEU A 698 -42.72 -1.60 -14.61
CA LEU A 698 -44.15 -1.66 -14.90
C LEU A 698 -44.45 -1.45 -16.40
N GLU A 699 -43.80 -0.49 -17.05
CA GLU A 699 -43.90 -0.23 -18.49
C GLU A 699 -43.48 -1.46 -19.33
N ALA A 700 -42.40 -2.13 -18.95
CA ALA A 700 -41.92 -3.33 -19.63
C ALA A 700 -42.93 -4.49 -19.54
N VAL A 701 -43.45 -4.77 -18.34
CA VAL A 701 -44.40 -5.87 -18.10
C VAL A 701 -45.77 -5.56 -18.74
N GLU A 702 -46.27 -4.33 -18.61
CA GLU A 702 -47.51 -3.88 -19.27
C GLU A 702 -47.39 -3.97 -20.79
N SER A 703 -46.22 -3.63 -21.36
CA SER A 703 -45.97 -3.73 -22.80
C SER A 703 -46.03 -5.18 -23.31
N ILE A 704 -45.38 -6.13 -22.60
CA ILE A 704 -45.45 -7.57 -22.91
C ILE A 704 -46.89 -8.08 -22.82
N LEU A 705 -47.62 -7.69 -21.78
CA LEU A 705 -49.01 -8.10 -21.58
C LEU A 705 -49.94 -7.53 -22.66
N ILE A 706 -49.81 -6.27 -23.06
CA ILE A 706 -50.62 -5.70 -24.14
C ILE A 706 -50.24 -6.34 -25.50
N ALA A 707 -48.95 -6.52 -25.79
CA ALA A 707 -48.48 -7.13 -27.04
C ALA A 707 -49.00 -8.57 -27.21
N THR A 708 -49.13 -9.31 -26.11
CA THR A 708 -49.63 -10.69 -26.09
C THR A 708 -51.10 -10.81 -25.67
N ASN A 709 -51.83 -9.71 -25.57
CA ASN A 709 -53.23 -9.65 -25.12
C ASN A 709 -53.51 -10.45 -23.83
N GLY A 710 -52.60 -10.32 -22.85
CA GLY A 710 -52.64 -10.99 -21.54
C GLY A 710 -52.29 -12.47 -21.54
N THR A 711 -51.84 -13.05 -22.66
CA THR A 711 -51.61 -14.50 -22.80
C THR A 711 -50.18 -14.97 -22.49
N TYR A 712 -49.21 -14.05 -22.36
CA TYR A 712 -47.84 -14.43 -21.98
C TYR A 712 -47.77 -14.90 -20.52
N VAL A 713 -47.19 -16.08 -20.33
CA VAL A 713 -46.91 -16.68 -19.02
C VAL A 713 -45.39 -16.90 -18.96
N PRO A 714 -44.67 -16.32 -17.97
CA PRO A 714 -43.23 -16.52 -17.82
C PRO A 714 -42.91 -17.99 -17.50
N LYS A 715 -41.61 -18.33 -17.47
CA LYS A 715 -41.19 -19.70 -17.16
C LYS A 715 -41.10 -19.96 -15.66
N SER A 716 -40.32 -19.17 -14.94
CA SER A 716 -40.33 -19.09 -13.48
C SER A 716 -41.36 -18.08 -12.97
N ASP A 717 -41.70 -18.15 -11.69
CA ASP A 717 -42.43 -17.07 -11.02
C ASP A 717 -41.54 -15.80 -10.99
N ILE A 718 -42.12 -14.65 -11.32
CA ILE A 718 -41.44 -13.34 -11.28
C ILE A 718 -42.17 -12.45 -10.27
N TYR A 719 -41.43 -11.90 -9.31
CA TYR A 719 -41.94 -11.01 -8.28
C TYR A 719 -41.48 -9.58 -8.54
N LEU A 720 -42.42 -8.63 -8.60
CA LEU A 720 -42.10 -7.20 -8.65
C LEU A 720 -42.30 -6.65 -7.24
N ALA A 721 -41.22 -6.26 -6.57
CA ALA A 721 -41.18 -5.96 -5.15
C ALA A 721 -40.84 -4.49 -4.92
N PHE A 722 -41.81 -3.70 -4.45
CA PHE A 722 -41.65 -2.25 -4.28
C PHE A 722 -41.74 -1.82 -2.80
N GLY A 723 -40.61 -1.37 -2.26
CA GLY A 723 -40.47 -0.78 -0.92
C GLY A 723 -41.26 0.53 -0.74
N HIS A 724 -41.38 1.04 0.49
CA HIS A 724 -42.02 2.35 0.77
C HIS A 724 -41.29 3.13 1.89
N ASP A 725 -40.10 2.66 2.25
CA ASP A 725 -39.25 3.22 3.30
C ASP A 725 -37.75 2.88 3.07
N GLU A 726 -37.32 2.72 1.82
CA GLU A 726 -35.93 2.33 1.45
C GLU A 726 -34.91 3.32 2.01
N GLU A 727 -35.20 4.62 1.83
CA GLU A 727 -34.39 5.77 2.23
C GLU A 727 -34.09 5.78 3.75
N ILE A 728 -34.92 5.06 4.53
CA ILE A 728 -34.76 4.84 5.97
C ILE A 728 -34.46 3.36 6.33
N SER A 729 -33.80 2.65 5.41
CA SER A 729 -33.36 1.23 5.47
C SER A 729 -34.44 0.14 5.41
N GLY A 730 -35.60 0.42 4.81
CA GLY A 730 -36.55 -0.59 4.33
C GLY A 730 -37.22 -1.44 5.43
N PHE A 731 -37.30 -0.96 6.66
CA PHE A 731 -37.72 -1.74 7.84
C PHE A 731 -39.21 -2.12 7.86
N GLN A 732 -40.07 -1.37 7.18
CA GLN A 732 -41.53 -1.54 7.13
C GLN A 732 -42.01 -2.07 5.77
N GLY A 733 -41.37 -1.71 4.67
CA GLY A 733 -41.69 -2.17 3.31
C GLY A 733 -40.88 -3.40 2.92
N ALA A 734 -39.65 -3.17 2.48
CA ALA A 734 -38.74 -4.20 1.95
C ALA A 734 -38.57 -5.40 2.89
N LYS A 735 -38.31 -5.15 4.19
CA LYS A 735 -38.23 -6.20 5.21
C LYS A 735 -39.50 -7.03 5.31
N LYS A 736 -40.68 -6.43 5.15
CA LYS A 736 -41.96 -7.14 5.20
C LYS A 736 -42.25 -7.89 3.91
N ILE A 737 -41.81 -7.41 2.76
CA ILE A 737 -41.81 -8.18 1.51
C ILE A 737 -40.91 -9.41 1.68
N ALA A 738 -39.67 -9.21 2.14
CA ALA A 738 -38.71 -10.31 2.31
C ALA A 738 -39.18 -11.35 3.35
N GLN A 739 -39.82 -10.94 4.44
CA GLN A 739 -40.46 -11.87 5.38
C GLN A 739 -41.60 -12.66 4.71
N TYR A 740 -42.53 -12.00 4.00
CA TYR A 740 -43.62 -12.67 3.28
C TYR A 740 -43.10 -13.70 2.26
N LEU A 741 -42.04 -13.35 1.50
CA LEU A 741 -41.43 -14.27 0.54
C LEU A 741 -40.71 -15.45 1.24
N GLN A 742 -39.98 -15.21 2.34
CA GLN A 742 -39.25 -16.27 3.05
C GLN A 742 -40.16 -17.21 3.86
N GLU A 743 -41.15 -16.65 4.55
CA GLU A 743 -41.95 -17.33 5.57
C GLU A 743 -43.28 -17.82 4.98
N ASP A 744 -44.10 -16.94 4.40
CA ASP A 744 -45.45 -17.28 3.91
C ASP A 744 -45.43 -18.00 2.54
N LEU A 745 -44.53 -17.61 1.63
CA LEU A 745 -44.31 -18.33 0.35
C LEU A 745 -43.21 -19.40 0.44
N GLY A 746 -42.47 -19.47 1.55
CA GLY A 746 -41.44 -20.48 1.77
C GLY A 746 -40.26 -20.42 0.78
N LEU A 747 -39.93 -19.24 0.23
CA LEU A 747 -38.92 -19.06 -0.82
C LEU A 747 -37.48 -18.86 -0.30
N LYS A 748 -37.26 -19.02 1.01
CA LYS A 748 -35.95 -18.92 1.64
C LYS A 748 -34.90 -19.80 0.94
N GLY A 749 -33.85 -19.19 0.42
CA GLY A 749 -32.78 -19.84 -0.35
C GLY A 749 -33.20 -20.43 -1.72
N LYS A 750 -34.32 -20.00 -2.32
CA LYS A 750 -34.85 -20.54 -3.60
C LYS A 750 -34.83 -19.57 -4.77
N ILE A 751 -34.64 -18.27 -4.52
CA ILE A 751 -34.62 -17.24 -5.57
C ILE A 751 -33.32 -17.33 -6.37
N GLY A 752 -33.44 -17.39 -7.70
CA GLY A 752 -32.30 -17.60 -8.62
C GLY A 752 -31.62 -16.32 -9.09
N LEU A 753 -32.33 -15.18 -9.05
CA LEU A 753 -31.80 -13.85 -9.30
C LEU A 753 -32.70 -12.81 -8.60
N ILE A 754 -32.06 -11.82 -7.98
CA ILE A 754 -32.65 -10.56 -7.51
C ILE A 754 -31.92 -9.45 -8.25
N VAL A 755 -32.65 -8.63 -9.01
CA VAL A 755 -32.13 -7.40 -9.62
C VAL A 755 -32.76 -6.21 -8.92
N ASP A 756 -31.94 -5.23 -8.60
CA ASP A 756 -32.27 -4.06 -7.80
C ASP A 756 -31.53 -2.82 -8.34
N GLU A 757 -31.88 -1.60 -7.97
CA GLU A 757 -31.13 -0.43 -8.46
C GLU A 757 -29.70 -0.34 -7.88
N GLY A 758 -28.85 0.50 -8.48
CA GLY A 758 -27.49 0.71 -8.02
C GLY A 758 -26.54 1.16 -9.12
N SER A 759 -25.37 0.53 -9.17
CA SER A 759 -24.30 0.88 -10.13
C SER A 759 -24.77 0.81 -11.59
N SER A 760 -24.18 1.62 -12.47
CA SER A 760 -24.63 1.80 -13.85
C SER A 760 -23.46 1.76 -14.84
N PHE A 761 -23.64 2.33 -16.03
CA PHE A 761 -22.58 2.45 -17.02
C PHE A 761 -21.52 3.48 -16.60
N THR A 762 -20.25 3.13 -16.81
CA THR A 762 -19.08 3.98 -16.55
C THR A 762 -18.08 3.91 -17.71
N GLN A 763 -17.15 4.86 -17.77
CA GLN A 763 -16.10 4.94 -18.78
C GLN A 763 -14.75 5.01 -18.06
N ILE A 764 -13.95 3.94 -18.15
CA ILE A 764 -12.62 3.85 -17.55
C ILE A 764 -11.59 3.94 -18.68
N ASN A 765 -11.03 5.15 -18.84
CA ASN A 765 -10.20 5.53 -19.97
C ASN A 765 -10.87 5.20 -21.32
N ASP A 766 -10.33 4.24 -22.09
CA ASP A 766 -10.87 3.82 -23.39
C ASP A 766 -11.86 2.65 -23.32
N VAL A 767 -12.15 2.12 -22.13
CA VAL A 767 -13.08 1.00 -21.92
C VAL A 767 -14.42 1.51 -21.38
N ARG A 768 -15.50 1.26 -22.14
CA ARG A 768 -16.88 1.45 -21.68
C ARG A 768 -17.30 0.21 -20.89
N MET A 769 -17.70 0.40 -19.64
CA MET A 769 -18.02 -0.70 -18.72
C MET A 769 -19.43 -0.59 -18.14
N ALA A 770 -20.13 -1.72 -18.04
CA ALA A 770 -21.33 -1.84 -17.24
C ALA A 770 -20.94 -2.45 -15.89
N VAL A 771 -20.94 -1.65 -14.82
CA VAL A 771 -20.52 -2.10 -13.49
C VAL A 771 -21.74 -2.47 -12.64
N ILE A 772 -21.77 -3.72 -12.18
CA ILE A 772 -22.89 -4.32 -11.43
C ILE A 772 -22.48 -4.51 -9.98
N GLY A 773 -23.22 -3.95 -9.03
CA GLY A 773 -22.96 -4.14 -7.60
C GLY A 773 -23.22 -5.59 -7.18
N THR A 774 -22.17 -6.34 -6.84
CA THR A 774 -22.28 -7.73 -6.35
C THR A 774 -22.09 -7.86 -4.85
N GLY A 775 -21.67 -6.80 -4.16
CA GLY A 775 -21.53 -6.74 -2.71
C GLY A 775 -21.67 -5.32 -2.19
N GLU A 776 -22.01 -5.19 -0.91
CA GLU A 776 -22.34 -3.93 -0.25
C GLU A 776 -21.59 -3.84 1.08
N LYS A 777 -21.10 -2.64 1.42
CA LYS A 777 -20.38 -2.43 2.69
C LYS A 777 -21.28 -2.68 3.91
N GLY A 778 -20.69 -3.26 4.95
CA GLY A 778 -21.31 -3.35 6.27
C GLY A 778 -21.25 -1.98 6.99
N TYR A 779 -21.82 -1.88 8.18
CA TYR A 779 -21.64 -0.68 9.00
C TYR A 779 -21.71 -0.96 10.50
N ALA A 780 -21.12 -0.06 11.29
CA ALA A 780 -21.27 0.00 12.73
C ALA A 780 -21.29 1.45 13.21
N ASP A 781 -22.40 1.88 13.82
CA ASP A 781 -22.42 3.10 14.63
C ASP A 781 -21.98 2.74 16.04
N ILE A 782 -20.93 3.38 16.56
CA ILE A 782 -20.32 3.04 17.85
C ILE A 782 -20.39 4.25 18.80
N ASP A 783 -20.96 4.05 19.99
CA ASP A 783 -20.90 4.98 21.13
C ASP A 783 -19.60 4.71 21.89
N ILE A 784 -18.80 5.76 22.04
CA ILE A 784 -17.60 5.79 22.87
C ILE A 784 -17.84 6.81 23.98
N THR A 785 -18.23 6.28 25.12
CA THR A 785 -18.49 7.02 26.36
C THR A 785 -17.20 7.11 27.17
N VAL A 786 -16.79 8.32 27.54
CA VAL A 786 -15.66 8.60 28.44
C VAL A 786 -16.18 9.19 29.75
N GLU A 787 -15.89 8.52 30.85
CA GLU A 787 -16.40 8.83 32.20
C GLU A 787 -15.24 9.17 33.14
N THR A 788 -15.34 10.27 33.88
CA THR A 788 -14.26 10.81 34.74
C THR A 788 -14.82 11.45 36.00
N LYS A 789 -13.95 11.69 36.99
CA LYS A 789 -14.33 12.43 38.20
C LYS A 789 -14.52 13.92 37.87
N GLY A 790 -15.70 14.44 38.19
CA GLY A 790 -16.05 15.85 38.04
C GLY A 790 -15.35 16.76 39.05
N GLY A 791 -15.67 18.05 38.98
CA GLY A 791 -15.10 19.05 39.87
C GLY A 791 -15.37 20.47 39.42
N HIS A 792 -14.75 21.43 40.11
CA HIS A 792 -14.86 22.87 39.79
C HIS A 792 -13.70 23.29 38.88
N SER A 793 -13.98 24.06 37.82
CA SER A 793 -12.98 24.41 36.80
C SER A 793 -11.79 25.24 37.29
N SER A 794 -11.80 25.72 38.53
CA SER A 794 -10.64 26.40 39.16
C SER A 794 -9.56 25.46 39.69
N VAL A 795 -9.83 24.14 39.77
CA VAL A 795 -8.83 23.12 40.16
C VAL A 795 -8.93 21.93 39.18
N PRO A 796 -8.52 22.11 37.91
CA PRO A 796 -8.63 21.06 36.91
C PRO A 796 -7.62 19.92 37.16
N PRO A 797 -8.01 18.65 36.93
CA PRO A 797 -7.06 17.55 36.77
C PRO A 797 -6.26 17.71 35.46
N LYS A 798 -5.20 16.92 35.29
CA LYS A 798 -4.28 16.98 34.13
C LYS A 798 -5.03 16.91 32.78
N HIS A 799 -6.08 16.10 32.69
CA HIS A 799 -7.03 16.08 31.57
C HIS A 799 -8.45 15.97 32.12
N THR A 800 -9.42 16.62 31.47
CA THR A 800 -10.86 16.49 31.75
C THR A 800 -11.46 15.35 30.93
N GLY A 801 -12.74 14.99 31.16
CA GLY A 801 -13.46 14.05 30.29
C GLY A 801 -13.39 14.42 28.79
N ILE A 802 -13.47 15.71 28.44
CA ILE A 802 -13.32 16.18 27.05
C ILE A 802 -11.87 16.02 26.56
N GLY A 803 -10.88 16.25 27.43
CA GLY A 803 -9.47 16.01 27.11
C GLY A 803 -9.17 14.54 26.81
N TYR A 804 -9.73 13.61 27.59
CA TYR A 804 -9.60 12.18 27.33
C TYR A 804 -10.41 11.74 26.09
N ALA A 805 -11.62 12.25 25.87
CA ALA A 805 -12.38 11.99 24.65
C ALA A 805 -11.64 12.48 23.38
N SER A 806 -10.98 13.65 23.45
CA SER A 806 -10.12 14.15 22.36
C SER A 806 -8.91 13.26 22.10
N LEU A 807 -8.28 12.70 23.13
CA LEU A 807 -7.20 11.72 22.99
C LEU A 807 -7.69 10.41 22.36
N THR A 808 -8.89 9.97 22.72
CA THR A 808 -9.59 8.80 22.14
C THR A 808 -9.93 9.01 20.66
N ILE A 809 -10.48 10.17 20.29
CA ILE A 809 -10.74 10.55 18.89
C ILE A 809 -9.43 10.57 18.08
N ASN A 810 -8.43 11.31 18.57
CA ASN A 810 -7.12 11.40 17.92
C ASN A 810 -6.48 10.01 17.73
N ALA A 811 -6.66 9.09 18.70
CA ALA A 811 -6.15 7.73 18.57
C ALA A 811 -6.80 6.95 17.44
N LEU A 812 -8.13 7.05 17.25
CA LEU A 812 -8.83 6.44 16.11
C LEU A 812 -8.40 7.07 14.78
N GLU A 813 -8.45 8.40 14.67
CA GLU A 813 -8.09 9.11 13.43
C GLU A 813 -6.60 8.93 13.04
N SER A 814 -5.70 8.80 14.02
CA SER A 814 -4.28 8.50 13.78
C SER A 814 -4.02 7.03 13.39
N ASN A 815 -5.02 6.15 13.45
CA ASN A 815 -4.92 4.73 13.10
C ASN A 815 -6.09 4.34 12.19
N PRO A 816 -6.13 4.82 10.93
CA PRO A 816 -7.13 4.38 9.96
C PRO A 816 -6.97 2.89 9.62
N TYR A 817 -8.02 2.28 9.07
CA TYR A 817 -7.97 0.91 8.59
C TYR A 817 -7.11 0.82 7.30
N PRO A 818 -6.32 -0.26 7.12
CA PRO A 818 -5.55 -0.46 5.90
C PRO A 818 -6.46 -0.78 4.71
N THR A 819 -6.11 -0.26 3.54
CA THR A 819 -6.64 -0.73 2.24
C THR A 819 -6.28 -2.20 2.02
N PHE A 820 -7.22 -2.98 1.50
CA PHE A 820 -7.02 -4.39 1.19
C PHE A 820 -7.79 -4.78 -0.07
N LEU A 821 -7.28 -5.77 -0.80
CA LEU A 821 -7.82 -6.23 -2.08
C LEU A 821 -7.73 -7.76 -2.11
N SER A 822 -8.81 -8.46 -1.76
CA SER A 822 -8.84 -9.93 -1.81
C SER A 822 -8.81 -10.47 -3.25
N ASP A 823 -8.48 -11.76 -3.39
CA ASP A 823 -8.46 -12.42 -4.70
C ASP A 823 -9.86 -12.59 -5.32
N ASP A 824 -10.89 -12.65 -4.47
CA ASP A 824 -12.32 -12.69 -4.81
C ASP A 824 -12.95 -11.28 -4.93
N SER A 825 -12.17 -10.22 -4.70
CA SER A 825 -12.69 -8.84 -4.66
C SER A 825 -13.25 -8.41 -6.03
N PRO A 826 -14.52 -7.92 -6.09
CA PRO A 826 -15.10 -7.38 -7.32
C PRO A 826 -14.25 -6.28 -7.97
N ILE A 827 -13.59 -5.45 -7.17
CA ILE A 827 -12.71 -4.38 -7.68
C ILE A 827 -11.47 -4.96 -8.37
N LEU A 828 -10.93 -6.09 -7.91
CA LEU A 828 -9.83 -6.78 -8.58
C LEU A 828 -10.27 -7.40 -9.90
N TYR A 829 -11.48 -7.98 -9.96
CA TYR A 829 -12.06 -8.49 -11.21
C TYR A 829 -12.31 -7.35 -12.21
N SER A 830 -12.85 -6.21 -11.75
CA SER A 830 -13.03 -5.00 -12.58
C SER A 830 -11.69 -4.48 -13.13
N THR A 831 -10.66 -4.44 -12.29
CA THR A 831 -9.30 -4.06 -12.69
C THR A 831 -8.70 -5.04 -13.72
N ARG A 832 -8.94 -6.34 -13.57
CA ARG A 832 -8.56 -7.36 -14.57
C ARG A 832 -9.27 -7.11 -15.92
N CYS A 833 -10.58 -6.87 -15.90
CA CYS A 833 -11.36 -6.54 -17.10
C CYS A 833 -10.88 -5.27 -17.80
N TYR A 834 -10.56 -4.20 -17.06
CA TYR A 834 -9.95 -3.01 -17.63
C TYR A 834 -8.60 -3.31 -18.31
N VAL A 835 -7.71 -4.08 -17.65
CA VAL A 835 -6.39 -4.44 -18.21
C VAL A 835 -6.48 -5.37 -19.43
N GLU A 836 -7.51 -6.21 -19.52
CA GLU A 836 -7.74 -7.16 -20.63
C GLU A 836 -8.39 -6.50 -21.85
N HIS A 837 -9.30 -5.53 -21.65
CA HIS A 837 -10.06 -4.88 -22.73
C HIS A 837 -9.56 -3.48 -23.16
N SER A 838 -8.73 -2.81 -22.35
CA SER A 838 -8.12 -1.53 -22.75
C SER A 838 -7.08 -1.73 -23.85
N LYS A 839 -7.06 -0.80 -24.81
CA LYS A 839 -6.03 -0.70 -25.86
C LYS A 839 -4.74 -0.10 -25.31
N ASN A 840 -4.82 0.73 -24.27
CA ASN A 840 -3.70 1.42 -23.61
C ASN A 840 -3.81 1.38 -22.07
N PRO A 841 -3.83 0.20 -21.43
CA PRO A 841 -3.94 0.08 -19.97
C PRO A 841 -2.71 0.70 -19.27
N ASP A 842 -2.91 1.22 -18.07
CA ASP A 842 -1.84 1.81 -17.27
C ASP A 842 -0.69 0.78 -17.06
N PRO A 843 0.58 1.14 -17.34
CA PRO A 843 1.69 0.19 -17.28
C PRO A 843 1.92 -0.42 -15.89
N PHE A 844 1.66 0.33 -14.81
CA PHE A 844 1.81 -0.17 -13.45
C PHE A 844 0.64 -1.09 -13.08
N ILE A 845 -0.61 -0.69 -13.34
CA ILE A 845 -1.79 -1.52 -13.06
C ILE A 845 -1.71 -2.83 -13.83
N LYS A 846 -1.34 -2.79 -15.12
CA LYS A 846 -1.12 -3.99 -15.95
C LYS A 846 -0.01 -4.89 -15.40
N TRP A 847 1.10 -4.32 -14.96
CA TRP A 847 2.17 -5.09 -14.32
C TRP A 847 1.71 -5.71 -12.99
N ALA A 848 1.02 -4.95 -12.14
CA ALA A 848 0.60 -5.39 -10.81
C ALA A 848 -0.49 -6.48 -10.88
N VAL A 849 -1.46 -6.38 -11.80
CA VAL A 849 -2.45 -7.43 -12.09
C VAL A 849 -1.78 -8.72 -12.58
N ALA A 850 -0.65 -8.63 -13.29
CA ALA A 850 0.13 -9.80 -13.69
C ALA A 850 1.09 -10.34 -12.60
N ASN A 851 1.23 -9.66 -11.46
CA ASN A 851 2.21 -9.97 -10.40
C ASN A 851 1.59 -9.90 -8.99
N LEU A 852 0.29 -10.23 -8.84
CA LEU A 852 -0.49 -10.00 -7.63
C LEU A 852 0.14 -10.58 -6.36
N ASP A 853 0.80 -11.74 -6.42
CA ASP A 853 1.49 -12.36 -5.27
C ASP A 853 2.52 -11.46 -4.57
N ILE A 854 3.08 -10.47 -5.29
CA ILE A 854 4.02 -9.48 -4.76
C ILE A 854 3.52 -8.03 -4.87
N ALA A 855 2.48 -7.78 -5.67
CA ALA A 855 2.01 -6.43 -6.00
C ALA A 855 0.59 -6.09 -5.49
N ARG A 856 -0.16 -7.04 -4.91
CA ARG A 856 -1.55 -6.86 -4.43
C ARG A 856 -1.72 -5.65 -3.50
N ASP A 857 -0.86 -5.49 -2.50
CA ASP A 857 -0.91 -4.34 -1.57
C ASP A 857 -0.66 -3.00 -2.31
N LEU A 858 0.33 -2.96 -3.22
CA LEU A 858 0.66 -1.77 -4.00
C LEU A 858 -0.41 -1.43 -5.05
N LEU A 859 -1.13 -2.44 -5.57
CA LEU A 859 -2.28 -2.25 -6.44
C LEU A 859 -3.48 -1.68 -5.65
N ALA A 860 -3.71 -2.16 -4.43
CA ALA A 860 -4.75 -1.61 -3.56
C ALA A 860 -4.46 -0.14 -3.20
N GLU A 861 -3.21 0.19 -2.86
CA GLU A 861 -2.78 1.58 -2.61
C GLU A 861 -2.90 2.45 -3.86
N LYS A 862 -2.52 1.95 -5.05
CA LYS A 862 -2.65 2.69 -6.32
C LYS A 862 -4.12 2.97 -6.67
N LEU A 863 -4.98 1.96 -6.64
CA LEU A 863 -6.42 2.11 -6.92
C LEU A 863 -7.08 3.07 -5.93
N ALA A 864 -6.72 2.99 -4.64
CA ALA A 864 -7.17 3.94 -3.61
C ALA A 864 -6.52 5.34 -3.72
N SER A 865 -5.60 5.57 -4.66
CA SER A 865 -4.99 6.88 -4.92
C SER A 865 -5.54 7.61 -6.15
N GLU A 866 -6.39 6.96 -6.96
CA GLU A 866 -7.05 7.60 -8.11
C GLU A 866 -8.21 8.51 -7.65
N ASP A 867 -9.06 8.01 -6.75
CA ASP A 867 -10.22 8.75 -6.24
C ASP A 867 -10.71 8.25 -4.85
N ASP A 868 -11.35 9.16 -4.11
CA ASP A 868 -11.83 8.92 -2.74
C ASP A 868 -12.95 7.85 -2.65
N PHE A 869 -13.72 7.62 -3.71
CA PHE A 869 -14.80 6.62 -3.72
C PHE A 869 -14.24 5.21 -3.90
N THR A 870 -13.30 5.00 -4.83
CA THR A 870 -12.54 3.75 -4.96
C THR A 870 -11.76 3.46 -3.67
N ALA A 871 -11.13 4.47 -3.07
CA ALA A 871 -10.51 4.34 -1.75
C ALA A 871 -11.51 3.89 -0.68
N ALA A 872 -12.69 4.52 -0.61
CA ALA A 872 -13.75 4.19 0.32
C ALA A 872 -14.36 2.79 0.10
N LEU A 873 -14.28 2.20 -1.09
CA LEU A 873 -14.64 0.80 -1.32
C LEU A 873 -13.58 -0.16 -0.74
N LEU A 874 -12.28 0.14 -0.96
CA LEU A 874 -11.13 -0.71 -0.62
C LEU A 874 -10.66 -0.69 0.84
N THR A 875 -11.16 0.20 1.69
CA THR A 875 -10.88 0.20 3.14
C THR A 875 -12.15 0.24 4.00
N THR A 876 -12.07 -0.13 5.28
CA THR A 876 -13.12 0.23 6.24
C THR A 876 -12.96 1.72 6.56
N THR A 877 -13.93 2.55 6.16
CA THR A 877 -13.88 3.98 6.50
C THR A 877 -14.43 4.21 7.91
N GLN A 878 -14.00 5.29 8.55
CA GLN A 878 -14.48 5.72 9.87
C GLN A 878 -14.69 7.25 9.88
N ALA A 879 -15.70 7.72 10.60
CA ALA A 879 -16.01 9.13 10.79
C ALA A 879 -16.41 9.40 12.25
N VAL A 880 -16.27 10.65 12.71
CA VAL A 880 -16.67 11.10 14.05
C VAL A 880 -17.80 12.10 13.92
N ASP A 881 -19.04 11.61 14.00
CA ASP A 881 -20.21 12.38 13.56
C ASP A 881 -20.84 13.22 14.68
N LEU A 882 -20.75 12.75 15.93
CA LEU A 882 -21.35 13.41 17.10
C LEU A 882 -20.40 13.44 18.29
N ILE A 883 -20.35 14.57 18.99
CA ILE A 883 -19.69 14.72 20.28
C ILE A 883 -20.59 15.53 21.23
N SER A 884 -20.69 15.10 22.50
CA SER A 884 -21.44 15.80 23.54
C SER A 884 -20.77 15.66 24.89
N GLY A 885 -20.69 16.75 25.67
CA GLY A 885 -20.10 16.74 27.00
C GLY A 885 -20.02 18.11 27.67
N GLY A 886 -20.22 18.14 28.98
CA GLY A 886 -20.22 19.37 29.79
C GLY A 886 -21.59 20.03 29.92
N LEU A 887 -21.77 20.81 31.00
CA LEU A 887 -23.04 21.46 31.34
C LEU A 887 -22.93 22.99 31.51
N LYS A 888 -21.77 23.48 31.98
CA LYS A 888 -21.47 24.91 32.19
C LYS A 888 -19.98 25.13 32.39
N VAL A 889 -19.49 26.33 32.07
CA VAL A 889 -18.05 26.67 32.07
C VAL A 889 -17.31 26.41 33.40
N ASN A 890 -17.98 26.50 34.56
CA ASN A 890 -17.35 26.32 35.87
C ASN A 890 -17.46 24.90 36.47
N ALA A 891 -18.01 23.93 35.73
CA ALA A 891 -18.08 22.53 36.14
C ALA A 891 -17.37 21.63 35.11
N LEU A 892 -16.52 20.73 35.61
CA LEU A 892 -15.80 19.77 34.77
C LEU A 892 -16.76 18.66 34.28
N PRO A 893 -16.63 18.19 33.02
CA PRO A 893 -17.51 17.18 32.45
C PRO A 893 -17.22 15.78 33.02
N GLU A 894 -18.18 15.24 33.77
CA GLU A 894 -18.12 13.87 34.31
C GLU A 894 -18.28 12.80 33.23
N LYS A 895 -19.12 13.06 32.23
CA LYS A 895 -19.35 12.18 31.08
C LYS A 895 -19.23 12.97 29.77
N VAL A 896 -18.60 12.34 28.78
CA VAL A 896 -18.52 12.79 27.39
C VAL A 896 -18.84 11.60 26.49
N THR A 897 -19.67 11.80 25.48
CA THR A 897 -20.05 10.75 24.52
C THR A 897 -19.62 11.16 23.13
N VAL A 898 -18.98 10.24 22.41
CA VAL A 898 -18.56 10.38 21.02
C VAL A 898 -19.23 9.28 20.22
N VAL A 899 -19.89 9.60 19.10
CA VAL A 899 -20.45 8.59 18.19
C VAL A 899 -19.63 8.57 16.91
N THR A 900 -19.19 7.39 16.50
CA THR A 900 -18.41 7.18 15.27
C THR A 900 -19.09 6.19 14.35
N ASN A 901 -19.39 6.57 13.10
CA ASN A 901 -19.79 5.62 12.05
C ASN A 901 -18.56 4.93 11.45
N HIS A 902 -18.66 3.62 11.22
CA HIS A 902 -17.68 2.82 10.49
C HIS A 902 -18.38 2.14 9.30
N ARG A 903 -17.86 2.27 8.07
CA ARG A 903 -18.37 1.55 6.88
C ARG A 903 -17.41 0.43 6.52
N ILE A 904 -17.84 -0.79 6.79
CA ILE A 904 -17.00 -1.98 6.82
C ILE A 904 -16.80 -2.51 5.40
N ALA A 905 -15.55 -2.63 4.95
CA ALA A 905 -15.24 -3.22 3.64
C ALA A 905 -15.70 -4.69 3.57
N VAL A 906 -16.06 -5.17 2.38
CA VAL A 906 -16.59 -6.54 2.18
C VAL A 906 -15.60 -7.64 2.57
N ASP A 907 -14.31 -7.38 2.42
CA ASP A 907 -13.23 -8.27 2.87
C ASP A 907 -12.99 -8.22 4.40
N SER A 908 -13.78 -7.42 5.13
CA SER A 908 -13.69 -7.18 6.57
C SER A 908 -14.91 -7.71 7.34
N SER A 909 -15.05 -7.37 8.62
CA SER A 909 -16.22 -7.76 9.44
C SER A 909 -16.39 -6.88 10.68
N LEU A 910 -17.54 -6.96 11.35
CA LEU A 910 -17.78 -6.36 12.66
C LEU A 910 -16.74 -6.81 13.69
N THR A 911 -16.32 -8.08 13.63
CA THR A 911 -15.29 -8.61 14.53
C THR A 911 -13.92 -7.96 14.27
N LYS A 912 -13.47 -7.85 13.02
CA LYS A 912 -12.23 -7.12 12.66
C LYS A 912 -12.31 -5.64 13.05
N THR A 913 -13.48 -5.03 12.86
CA THR A 913 -13.76 -3.62 13.19
C THR A 913 -13.67 -3.37 14.70
N GLN A 914 -14.28 -4.24 15.51
CA GLN A 914 -14.21 -4.25 16.97
C GLN A 914 -12.77 -4.45 17.47
N ASP A 915 -12.01 -5.38 16.88
CA ASP A 915 -10.64 -5.65 17.27
C ASP A 915 -9.68 -4.49 16.96
N HIS A 916 -9.90 -3.75 15.87
CA HIS A 916 -9.15 -2.53 15.56
C HIS A 916 -9.40 -1.42 16.59
N ILE A 917 -10.68 -1.15 16.92
CA ILE A 917 -11.06 -0.17 17.94
C ILE A 917 -10.51 -0.57 19.31
N LYS A 918 -10.64 -1.85 19.69
CA LYS A 918 -10.05 -2.42 20.92
C LYS A 918 -8.55 -2.17 20.99
N ASN A 919 -7.79 -2.57 19.97
CA ASN A 919 -6.34 -2.44 19.97
C ASN A 919 -5.89 -0.98 20.01
N THR A 920 -6.61 -0.09 19.32
CA THR A 920 -6.33 1.35 19.29
C THR A 920 -6.61 2.03 20.63
N LEU A 921 -7.77 1.77 21.24
CA LEU A 921 -8.17 2.41 22.49
C LEU A 921 -7.52 1.79 23.73
N LEU A 922 -7.09 0.53 23.69
CA LEU A 922 -6.32 -0.09 24.77
C LEU A 922 -4.98 0.64 25.00
N LEU A 923 -4.35 1.16 23.95
CA LEU A 923 -3.13 1.97 24.09
C LEU A 923 -3.39 3.30 24.83
N VAL A 924 -4.55 3.93 24.58
CA VAL A 924 -4.99 5.14 25.31
C VAL A 924 -5.29 4.78 26.76
N ALA A 925 -6.01 3.69 27.00
CA ALA A 925 -6.37 3.22 28.34
C ALA A 925 -5.13 2.96 29.22
N ILE A 926 -4.09 2.33 28.65
CA ILE A 926 -2.83 2.04 29.34
C ILE A 926 -2.03 3.34 29.64
N GLU A 927 -1.74 4.18 28.63
CA GLU A 927 -0.91 5.40 28.80
C GLU A 927 -1.54 6.40 29.78
N TYR A 928 -2.88 6.46 29.83
CA TYR A 928 -3.62 7.43 30.65
C TYR A 928 -4.24 6.86 31.93
N SER A 929 -4.04 5.56 32.21
CA SER A 929 -4.62 4.85 33.37
C SER A 929 -6.15 4.98 33.45
N LEU A 930 -6.82 4.59 32.38
CA LEU A 930 -8.28 4.51 32.28
C LEU A 930 -8.72 3.05 32.19
N ASP A 931 -9.84 2.70 32.80
CA ASP A 931 -10.49 1.41 32.53
C ASP A 931 -11.04 1.39 31.09
N LEU A 932 -11.14 0.22 30.47
CA LEU A 932 -11.72 0.04 29.14
C LEU A 932 -12.66 -1.17 29.10
N THR A 933 -13.94 -0.94 28.85
CA THR A 933 -14.95 -1.99 28.57
C THR A 933 -15.42 -1.86 27.13
N ILE A 934 -15.53 -2.99 26.43
CA ILE A 934 -16.05 -3.07 25.06
C ILE A 934 -17.14 -4.13 25.00
N GLN A 935 -18.34 -3.77 24.56
CA GLN A 935 -19.43 -4.71 24.27
C GLN A 935 -19.24 -5.37 22.90
N LYS A 936 -19.83 -6.56 22.70
CA LYS A 936 -19.83 -7.23 21.40
C LYS A 936 -20.57 -6.39 20.37
N PHE A 937 -20.02 -6.29 19.16
CA PHE A 937 -20.64 -5.61 18.03
C PHE A 937 -21.79 -6.45 17.47
N THR A 938 -22.88 -6.54 18.24
CA THR A 938 -24.08 -7.33 18.00
C THR A 938 -25.28 -6.63 18.66
N ALA A 939 -26.51 -7.12 18.45
CA ALA A 939 -27.68 -6.67 19.20
C ALA A 939 -27.72 -7.12 20.68
N SER A 940 -26.62 -7.67 21.23
CA SER A 940 -26.51 -8.15 22.61
C SER A 940 -25.52 -7.30 23.39
N GLU A 941 -25.94 -6.77 24.54
CA GLU A 941 -25.12 -5.99 25.49
C GLU A 941 -24.05 -6.84 26.22
N THR A 942 -23.64 -7.98 25.67
CA THR A 942 -22.61 -8.84 26.27
C THR A 942 -21.23 -8.23 26.11
N VAL A 943 -20.47 -8.19 27.20
CA VAL A 943 -19.07 -7.74 27.21
C VAL A 943 -18.22 -8.65 26.30
N ALA A 944 -17.42 -8.03 25.43
CA ALA A 944 -16.43 -8.68 24.58
C ALA A 944 -15.03 -8.63 25.18
N PHE A 945 -14.67 -7.51 25.82
CA PHE A 945 -13.35 -7.26 26.37
C PHE A 945 -13.41 -6.28 27.53
N GLU A 946 -12.60 -6.53 28.56
CA GLU A 946 -12.37 -5.61 29.68
C GLU A 946 -10.88 -5.51 30.04
N TYR A 947 -10.46 -4.28 30.34
CA TYR A 947 -9.17 -3.95 30.92
C TYR A 947 -9.41 -3.00 32.11
N ASN A 948 -8.84 -3.33 33.26
CA ASN A 948 -8.94 -2.52 34.48
C ASN A 948 -7.56 -1.93 34.79
N ALA A 949 -7.48 -0.60 34.91
CA ALA A 949 -6.23 0.13 35.07
C ALA A 949 -5.80 0.20 36.55
N PRO A 950 -4.51 -0.01 36.88
CA PRO A 950 -3.98 0.27 38.21
C PRO A 950 -4.20 1.75 38.58
N HIS A 951 -5.06 1.99 39.57
CA HIS A 951 -5.47 3.34 40.01
C HIS A 951 -6.21 4.17 38.94
N ALA A 952 -7.16 3.55 38.23
CA ALA A 952 -8.01 4.19 37.22
C ALA A 952 -8.50 5.61 37.59
N VAL A 953 -8.23 6.58 36.71
CA VAL A 953 -8.65 7.99 36.87
C VAL A 953 -9.99 8.30 36.16
N GLY A 954 -10.44 7.37 35.32
CA GLY A 954 -11.68 7.40 34.54
C GLY A 954 -11.85 6.09 33.77
N LYS A 955 -12.88 6.01 32.93
CA LYS A 955 -13.25 4.84 32.14
C LYS A 955 -13.59 5.23 30.70
N ILE A 956 -13.25 4.35 29.75
CA ILE A 956 -13.75 4.32 28.38
C ILE A 956 -14.72 3.12 28.27
N SER A 957 -15.92 3.38 27.77
CA SER A 957 -16.95 2.37 27.50
C SER A 957 -17.32 2.43 26.02
N VAL A 958 -17.17 1.32 25.29
CA VAL A 958 -17.44 1.20 23.85
C VAL A 958 -18.61 0.25 23.62
N ALA A 959 -19.64 0.70 22.91
CA ALA A 959 -20.84 -0.09 22.62
C ALA A 959 -21.48 0.24 21.26
N PRO A 960 -22.25 -0.67 20.64
CA PRO A 960 -23.08 -0.35 19.48
C PRO A 960 -24.10 0.77 19.77
N TYR A 961 -23.99 1.89 19.08
CA TYR A 961 -24.91 3.02 19.25
C TYR A 961 -26.33 2.60 18.83
N ARG A 962 -27.22 2.46 19.83
CA ARG A 962 -28.60 1.97 19.65
C ARG A 962 -28.70 0.60 18.95
N GLY A 963 -27.64 -0.23 19.02
CA GLY A 963 -27.60 -1.54 18.33
C GLY A 963 -27.45 -1.47 16.81
N LYS A 964 -27.10 -0.31 16.22
CA LYS A 964 -26.92 -0.14 14.77
C LYS A 964 -25.61 -0.75 14.26
N VAL A 965 -25.62 -2.07 14.03
CA VAL A 965 -24.52 -2.84 13.45
C VAL A 965 -25.01 -3.80 12.36
N LEU A 966 -24.20 -4.00 11.32
CA LEU A 966 -24.47 -4.88 10.18
C LEU A 966 -23.15 -5.38 9.56
N GLU A 967 -23.02 -6.70 9.38
CA GLU A 967 -21.92 -7.29 8.60
C GLU A 967 -22.02 -6.90 7.11
N PRO A 968 -20.91 -6.89 6.34
CA PRO A 968 -20.97 -6.68 4.90
C PRO A 968 -21.83 -7.74 4.17
N ALA A 969 -22.32 -7.39 2.98
CA ALA A 969 -23.11 -8.32 2.18
C ALA A 969 -22.28 -9.54 1.73
N PRO A 970 -22.88 -10.73 1.66
CA PRO A 970 -22.33 -11.84 0.88
C PRO A 970 -22.11 -11.41 -0.57
N ILE A 971 -20.96 -11.72 -1.15
CA ILE A 971 -20.65 -11.36 -2.54
C ILE A 971 -21.39 -12.31 -3.49
N SER A 972 -22.22 -11.75 -4.36
CA SER A 972 -22.95 -12.48 -5.41
C SER A 972 -22.01 -13.08 -6.47
N PRO A 973 -22.16 -14.37 -6.85
CA PRO A 973 -21.29 -15.01 -7.82
C PRO A 973 -21.36 -14.38 -9.22
N SER A 974 -20.24 -13.80 -9.67
CA SER A 974 -20.05 -13.24 -11.01
C SER A 974 -19.34 -14.18 -11.99
N ASN A 975 -18.91 -15.37 -11.54
CA ASN A 975 -18.26 -16.37 -12.37
C ASN A 975 -18.55 -17.81 -11.87
N GLY A 976 -18.08 -18.83 -12.61
CA GLY A 976 -18.24 -20.24 -12.24
C GLY A 976 -19.67 -20.78 -12.40
N ALA A 977 -19.94 -21.98 -11.89
CA ALA A 977 -21.20 -22.71 -12.15
C ALA A 977 -22.45 -22.08 -11.51
N ASP A 978 -22.27 -21.23 -10.50
CA ASP A 978 -23.36 -20.63 -9.71
C ASP A 978 -23.72 -19.20 -10.14
N SER A 979 -22.95 -18.61 -11.07
CA SER A 979 -23.19 -17.30 -11.71
C SER A 979 -24.45 -17.18 -12.59
N LYS A 980 -25.45 -18.03 -12.39
CA LYS A 980 -26.61 -18.14 -13.30
C LYS A 980 -27.41 -16.84 -13.40
N GLY A 981 -27.58 -16.12 -12.29
CA GLY A 981 -28.21 -14.80 -12.29
C GLY A 981 -27.37 -13.75 -13.02
N TRP A 982 -26.05 -13.75 -12.77
CA TRP A 982 -25.07 -12.88 -13.45
C TRP A 982 -25.11 -13.05 -14.98
N ASN A 983 -25.02 -14.29 -15.46
CA ASN A 983 -24.98 -14.61 -16.90
C ASN A 983 -26.26 -14.18 -17.65
N ILE A 984 -27.40 -14.14 -16.96
CA ILE A 984 -28.67 -13.60 -17.51
C ILE A 984 -28.56 -12.08 -17.67
N LEU A 985 -28.09 -11.40 -16.63
CA LEU A 985 -27.98 -9.93 -16.61
C LEU A 985 -26.95 -9.42 -17.63
N GLU A 986 -25.73 -9.97 -17.60
CA GLU A 986 -24.65 -9.69 -18.54
C GLU A 986 -25.06 -9.95 -20.00
N GLY A 987 -25.62 -11.13 -20.28
CA GLY A 987 -26.07 -11.49 -21.63
C GLY A 987 -27.20 -10.60 -22.15
N THR A 988 -27.98 -9.99 -21.27
CA THR A 988 -29.03 -9.00 -21.59
C THR A 988 -28.42 -7.61 -21.84
N ILE A 989 -27.39 -7.21 -21.06
CA ILE A 989 -26.65 -5.96 -21.29
C ILE A 989 -25.99 -5.98 -22.67
N HIS A 990 -25.27 -7.05 -23.03
CA HIS A 990 -24.67 -7.18 -24.36
C HIS A 990 -25.69 -7.13 -25.49
N HIS A 991 -26.89 -7.71 -25.31
CA HIS A 991 -27.93 -7.68 -26.35
C HIS A 991 -28.38 -6.26 -26.71
N LEU A 992 -28.42 -5.35 -25.72
CA LEU A 992 -28.97 -4.00 -25.87
C LEU A 992 -27.93 -2.90 -26.04
N TYR A 993 -26.69 -3.12 -25.57
CA TYR A 993 -25.69 -2.06 -25.40
C TYR A 993 -24.35 -2.32 -26.12
N ASP A 994 -24.13 -3.50 -26.71
CA ASP A 994 -23.03 -3.70 -27.67
C ASP A 994 -23.35 -2.92 -28.97
N ASN A 995 -22.38 -2.16 -29.51
CA ASN A 995 -22.58 -1.34 -30.70
C ASN A 995 -21.38 -1.40 -31.67
N ASP A 996 -21.47 -0.69 -32.81
CA ASP A 996 -20.42 -0.62 -33.84
C ASP A 996 -19.08 -0.03 -33.33
N GLU A 997 -19.08 0.69 -32.21
CA GLU A 997 -17.88 1.27 -31.59
C GLU A 997 -17.16 0.26 -30.69
N GLY A 998 -17.89 -0.73 -30.16
CA GLY A 998 -17.37 -1.87 -29.42
C GLY A 998 -18.41 -2.64 -28.61
N ARG A 999 -18.02 -3.86 -28.20
CA ARG A 999 -18.70 -4.63 -27.16
C ARG A 999 -18.49 -3.93 -25.81
N ILE A 1000 -19.56 -3.72 -25.04
CA ILE A 1000 -19.46 -3.16 -23.68
C ILE A 1000 -18.86 -4.21 -22.74
N VAL A 1001 -18.04 -3.81 -21.77
CA VAL A 1001 -17.43 -4.77 -20.82
C VAL A 1001 -18.26 -4.84 -19.55
N VAL A 1002 -18.81 -6.00 -19.23
CA VAL A 1002 -19.66 -6.19 -18.05
C VAL A 1002 -18.81 -6.70 -16.88
N SER A 1003 -18.87 -6.04 -15.72
CA SER A 1003 -17.92 -6.31 -14.64
C SER A 1003 -18.50 -6.05 -13.24
N PRO A 1004 -18.15 -6.85 -12.22
CA PRO A 1004 -18.70 -6.69 -10.89
C PRO A 1004 -18.03 -5.51 -10.16
N THR A 1005 -18.75 -4.87 -9.25
CA THR A 1005 -18.26 -3.79 -8.38
C THR A 1005 -18.90 -3.87 -7.00
N LEU A 1006 -18.56 -2.92 -6.11
CA LEU A 1006 -19.06 -2.82 -4.75
C LEU A 1006 -19.90 -1.55 -4.55
N MET A 1007 -20.94 -1.64 -3.73
CA MET A 1007 -21.74 -0.50 -3.29
C MET A 1007 -21.25 0.00 -1.93
N ALA A 1008 -21.05 1.33 -1.82
CA ALA A 1008 -20.60 1.96 -0.58
C ALA A 1008 -21.71 2.06 0.50
N ALA A 1009 -22.97 2.06 0.07
CA ALA A 1009 -24.17 2.04 0.91
C ALA A 1009 -24.83 0.64 0.91
N ASN A 1010 -25.79 0.46 1.83
CA ASN A 1010 -26.54 -0.78 2.05
C ASN A 1010 -27.90 -0.39 2.65
N THR A 1011 -29.00 -0.66 1.93
CA THR A 1011 -30.30 -0.03 2.20
C THR A 1011 -31.42 -1.04 2.49
N ASP A 1012 -31.88 -1.86 1.55
CA ASP A 1012 -33.01 -2.77 1.78
C ASP A 1012 -32.78 -4.22 1.33
N THR A 1013 -31.97 -4.43 0.30
CA THR A 1013 -31.29 -5.68 -0.12
C THR A 1013 -30.85 -6.57 1.05
N LYS A 1014 -30.37 -5.97 2.15
CA LYS A 1014 -30.01 -6.65 3.40
C LYS A 1014 -31.12 -7.54 3.99
N HIS A 1015 -32.39 -7.22 3.75
CA HIS A 1015 -33.51 -8.06 4.18
C HIS A 1015 -33.73 -9.26 3.24
N PHE A 1016 -33.28 -9.16 1.99
CA PHE A 1016 -33.41 -10.17 0.94
C PHE A 1016 -32.25 -11.19 0.88
N TRP A 1017 -31.14 -10.98 1.60
CA TRP A 1017 -30.00 -11.94 1.66
C TRP A 1017 -30.41 -13.38 2.06
N GLY A 1018 -31.54 -13.58 2.73
CA GLY A 1018 -32.08 -14.90 3.06
C GLY A 1018 -32.80 -15.63 1.91
N LEU A 1019 -33.05 -14.98 0.78
CA LEU A 1019 -33.87 -15.50 -0.32
C LEU A 1019 -33.07 -16.18 -1.44
N GLY A 1020 -31.84 -15.73 -1.70
CA GLY A 1020 -30.99 -16.27 -2.77
C GLY A 1020 -29.59 -15.68 -2.74
N THR A 1021 -28.67 -16.24 -3.53
CA THR A 1021 -27.23 -15.86 -3.56
C THR A 1021 -26.83 -14.98 -4.74
N SER A 1022 -27.74 -14.70 -5.68
CA SER A 1022 -27.51 -13.80 -6.82
C SER A 1022 -28.33 -12.52 -6.62
N ILE A 1023 -27.77 -11.55 -5.91
CA ILE A 1023 -28.34 -10.22 -5.68
C ILE A 1023 -27.46 -9.20 -6.40
N LEU A 1024 -28.01 -8.56 -7.44
CA LEU A 1024 -27.25 -7.73 -8.38
C LEU A 1024 -27.86 -6.32 -8.43
N ARG A 1025 -27.14 -5.34 -7.88
CA ARG A 1025 -27.52 -3.92 -7.85
C ARG A 1025 -27.05 -3.22 -9.13
N PHE A 1026 -27.95 -3.03 -10.09
CA PHE A 1026 -27.65 -2.46 -11.40
C PHE A 1026 -28.79 -1.57 -11.92
N SER A 1027 -28.51 -0.29 -12.15
CA SER A 1027 -29.45 0.61 -12.82
C SER A 1027 -29.12 0.76 -14.32
N PRO A 1028 -30.05 0.44 -15.24
CA PRO A 1028 -29.89 0.67 -16.68
C PRO A 1028 -30.02 2.15 -17.09
N ALA A 1029 -30.34 3.06 -16.16
CA ALA A 1029 -30.44 4.50 -16.40
C ALA A 1029 -29.79 5.30 -15.25
N ASN A 1030 -29.02 6.33 -15.58
CA ASN A 1030 -28.21 7.06 -14.60
C ASN A 1030 -28.72 8.50 -14.44
N GLY A 1031 -29.57 8.70 -13.42
CA GLY A 1031 -30.12 10.00 -13.07
C GLY A 1031 -29.09 10.93 -12.41
N LYS A 1032 -29.35 12.24 -12.45
CA LYS A 1032 -28.46 13.28 -11.93
C LYS A 1032 -29.06 13.94 -10.70
N ASN A 1033 -28.19 14.42 -9.81
CA ASN A 1033 -28.55 15.15 -8.59
C ASN A 1033 -29.46 14.34 -7.63
N ILE A 1034 -29.22 13.03 -7.53
CA ILE A 1034 -29.84 12.14 -6.52
C ILE A 1034 -29.72 12.77 -5.13
N HIS A 1035 -30.81 12.70 -4.37
CA HIS A 1035 -31.02 13.25 -3.02
C HIS A 1035 -30.86 14.78 -2.86
N THR A 1036 -30.29 15.51 -3.82
CA THR A 1036 -30.10 16.96 -3.75
C THR A 1036 -31.12 17.71 -4.61
N ALA A 1037 -30.98 19.04 -4.73
CA ALA A 1037 -31.85 19.88 -5.54
C ALA A 1037 -31.58 19.68 -7.05
N ASN A 1038 -32.63 19.87 -7.87
CA ASN A 1038 -32.58 19.69 -9.32
C ASN A 1038 -32.31 18.26 -9.78
N GLU A 1039 -32.84 17.27 -9.06
CA GLU A 1039 -32.90 15.88 -9.49
C GLU A 1039 -33.57 15.75 -10.87
N ASN A 1040 -32.95 14.98 -11.78
CA ASN A 1040 -33.43 14.82 -13.15
C ASN A 1040 -32.92 13.54 -13.82
N ILE A 1041 -33.62 13.14 -14.89
CA ILE A 1041 -33.21 12.06 -15.80
C ILE A 1041 -33.30 12.51 -17.27
N GLU A 1042 -32.42 11.97 -18.10
CA GLU A 1042 -32.52 12.03 -19.56
C GLU A 1042 -33.57 11.05 -20.08
N ILE A 1043 -34.54 11.55 -20.85
CA ILE A 1043 -35.68 10.77 -21.35
C ILE A 1043 -35.22 9.52 -22.12
N GLY A 1044 -34.16 9.65 -22.94
CA GLY A 1044 -33.59 8.52 -23.68
C GLY A 1044 -33.08 7.38 -22.77
N GLN A 1045 -32.53 7.70 -21.59
CA GLN A 1045 -32.08 6.69 -20.64
C GLN A 1045 -33.26 5.97 -19.97
N TYR A 1046 -34.32 6.69 -19.60
CA TYR A 1046 -35.55 6.06 -19.09
C TYR A 1046 -36.19 5.11 -20.12
N LEU A 1047 -36.24 5.49 -21.39
CA LEU A 1047 -36.71 4.61 -22.47
C LEU A 1047 -35.81 3.36 -22.65
N ASN A 1048 -34.50 3.51 -22.48
CA ASN A 1048 -33.57 2.37 -22.50
C ASN A 1048 -33.72 1.46 -21.26
N ALA A 1049 -34.07 2.00 -20.09
CA ALA A 1049 -34.41 1.20 -18.91
C ALA A 1049 -35.66 0.33 -19.15
N ILE A 1050 -36.69 0.86 -19.82
CA ILE A 1050 -37.88 0.10 -20.20
C ILE A 1050 -37.49 -1.07 -21.12
N LYS A 1051 -36.66 -0.82 -22.15
CA LYS A 1051 -36.15 -1.86 -23.06
C LYS A 1051 -35.30 -2.91 -22.33
N PHE A 1052 -34.50 -2.49 -21.34
CA PHE A 1052 -33.73 -3.39 -20.49
C PHE A 1052 -34.62 -4.35 -19.70
N TYR A 1053 -35.62 -3.86 -18.98
CA TYR A 1053 -36.53 -4.75 -18.25
C TYR A 1053 -37.42 -5.57 -19.21
N HIS A 1054 -37.74 -5.08 -20.40
CA HIS A 1054 -38.46 -5.84 -21.43
C HIS A 1054 -37.66 -7.06 -21.90
N GLU A 1055 -36.39 -6.87 -22.29
CA GLU A 1055 -35.54 -7.97 -22.74
C GLU A 1055 -35.13 -8.89 -21.59
N LEU A 1056 -34.87 -8.37 -20.38
CA LEU A 1056 -34.57 -9.20 -19.22
C LEU A 1056 -35.69 -10.21 -18.92
N ASN A 1057 -36.96 -9.77 -19.02
CA ASN A 1057 -38.14 -10.66 -18.90
C ASN A 1057 -38.28 -11.64 -20.09
N SER A 1058 -37.75 -11.30 -21.26
CA SER A 1058 -37.86 -12.07 -22.51
C SER A 1058 -36.76 -13.13 -22.67
N MET A 1059 -35.52 -12.84 -22.25
CA MET A 1059 -34.37 -13.75 -22.35
C MET A 1059 -34.53 -15.03 -21.51
N LEU A 1060 -35.30 -14.96 -20.42
CA LEU A 1060 -35.54 -16.08 -19.50
C LEU A 1060 -36.20 -17.30 -20.16
N VAL A 1061 -36.88 -17.09 -21.29
CA VAL A 1061 -37.47 -18.16 -22.11
C VAL A 1061 -36.41 -19.14 -22.65
N LEU A 1062 -35.18 -18.66 -22.92
CA LEU A 1062 -34.08 -19.46 -23.48
C LEU A 1062 -33.35 -20.32 -22.44
N ILE A 1063 -32.75 -19.69 -21.43
CA ILE A 1063 -31.68 -20.33 -20.64
C ILE A 1063 -32.23 -21.52 -19.85
N MET A 1064 -33.46 -21.43 -19.36
CA MET A 1064 -34.12 -22.55 -18.65
C MET A 1064 -34.58 -23.69 -19.60
N LYS A 1065 -34.46 -23.52 -20.92
CA LYS A 1065 -34.60 -24.59 -21.92
C LYS A 1065 -33.25 -25.30 -22.12
N TYR A 1066 -32.15 -24.56 -22.16
CA TYR A 1066 -30.78 -25.11 -22.24
C TYR A 1066 -30.36 -25.84 -20.94
N SER A 1067 -30.76 -25.31 -19.78
CA SER A 1067 -30.46 -25.85 -18.45
C SER A 1067 -31.03 -27.26 -18.18
N ARG A 1068 -31.84 -27.85 -19.08
CA ARG A 1068 -32.31 -29.24 -18.97
C ARG A 1068 -31.44 -30.26 -19.74
N ASN A 1069 -30.48 -29.82 -20.55
CA ASN A 1069 -29.59 -30.72 -21.32
C ASN A 1069 -28.24 -31.02 -20.63
N ILE A 1070 -27.97 -30.44 -19.45
CA ILE A 1070 -26.86 -30.84 -18.58
C ILE A 1070 -27.47 -31.24 -17.23
N PRO A 1071 -27.48 -32.54 -16.85
CA PRO A 1071 -28.12 -32.95 -15.61
C PRO A 1071 -27.34 -32.42 -14.40
N ALA A 1072 -27.99 -31.60 -13.58
CA ALA A 1072 -27.43 -31.09 -12.33
C ALA A 1072 -27.00 -32.27 -11.44
N GLY A 1073 -25.74 -32.26 -10.99
CA GLY A 1073 -25.20 -33.34 -10.16
C GLY A 1073 -24.94 -34.66 -10.90
N SER A 1074 -24.91 -34.70 -12.24
CA SER A 1074 -24.36 -35.85 -12.96
C SER A 1074 -22.86 -35.98 -12.68
N PRO A 1075 -22.40 -36.97 -11.89
CA PRO A 1075 -21.00 -37.05 -11.54
C PRO A 1075 -20.23 -37.57 -12.75
N ARG A 1076 -19.11 -36.93 -13.11
CA ARG A 1076 -18.07 -37.63 -13.88
C ARG A 1076 -17.46 -38.71 -12.99
N TYR A 1077 -18.16 -39.85 -12.90
CA TYR A 1077 -17.71 -41.12 -12.33
C TYR A 1077 -16.58 -41.73 -13.18
N LEU A 1078 -15.58 -40.93 -13.55
CA LEU A 1078 -14.32 -41.36 -14.14
C LEU A 1078 -13.33 -41.79 -13.05
N LYS A 1079 -13.26 -41.11 -11.89
CA LYS A 1079 -12.20 -41.41 -10.91
C LYS A 1079 -12.34 -42.81 -10.29
N SER A 1080 -13.48 -43.17 -9.69
CA SER A 1080 -13.65 -44.53 -9.14
C SER A 1080 -13.79 -45.62 -10.22
N THR A 1081 -14.38 -45.32 -11.38
CA THR A 1081 -14.44 -46.28 -12.50
C THR A 1081 -13.06 -46.53 -13.11
N ALA A 1082 -12.22 -45.50 -13.28
CA ALA A 1082 -10.84 -45.65 -13.74
C ALA A 1082 -9.95 -46.31 -12.68
N VAL A 1083 -10.21 -46.11 -11.37
CA VAL A 1083 -9.54 -46.88 -10.31
C VAL A 1083 -9.97 -48.35 -10.36
N LEU A 1084 -11.26 -48.65 -10.50
CA LEU A 1084 -11.74 -50.03 -10.63
C LEU A 1084 -11.16 -50.71 -11.88
N VAL A 1085 -11.14 -50.02 -13.02
CA VAL A 1085 -10.52 -50.50 -14.26
C VAL A 1085 -9.00 -50.63 -14.10
N SER A 1086 -8.34 -49.72 -13.39
CA SER A 1086 -6.91 -49.82 -13.03
C SER A 1086 -6.63 -51.08 -12.23
N GLU A 1087 -7.38 -51.36 -11.16
CA GLU A 1087 -7.14 -52.54 -10.33
C GLU A 1087 -7.52 -53.84 -11.05
N VAL A 1088 -8.55 -53.83 -11.90
CA VAL A 1088 -8.87 -54.96 -12.79
C VAL A 1088 -7.77 -55.19 -13.82
N VAL A 1089 -7.23 -54.14 -14.46
CA VAL A 1089 -6.11 -54.25 -15.42
C VAL A 1089 -4.85 -54.75 -14.72
N LYS A 1090 -4.50 -54.22 -13.53
CA LYS A 1090 -3.39 -54.73 -12.72
C LYS A 1090 -3.57 -56.20 -12.37
N LEU A 1091 -4.76 -56.61 -11.93
CA LEU A 1091 -5.06 -58.00 -11.62
C LEU A 1091 -4.90 -58.91 -12.85
N VAL A 1092 -5.41 -58.50 -14.00
CA VAL A 1092 -5.25 -59.23 -15.28
C VAL A 1092 -3.78 -59.31 -15.69
N VAL A 1093 -3.01 -58.23 -15.55
CA VAL A 1093 -1.58 -58.19 -15.85
C VAL A 1093 -0.77 -59.09 -14.91
N CYS A 1094 -1.04 -59.07 -13.61
CA CYS A 1094 -0.40 -59.96 -12.64
C CYS A 1094 -0.72 -61.44 -12.91
N VAL A 1095 -1.96 -61.77 -13.26
CA VAL A 1095 -2.35 -63.13 -13.66
C VAL A 1095 -1.67 -63.54 -14.97
N PHE A 1096 -1.53 -62.62 -15.94
CA PHE A 1096 -0.83 -62.88 -17.20
C PHE A 1096 0.67 -63.14 -16.99
N PHE A 1097 1.36 -62.35 -16.15
CA PHE A 1097 2.76 -62.60 -15.78
C PHE A 1097 2.92 -63.94 -15.05
N TYR A 1098 2.08 -64.24 -14.05
CA TYR A 1098 2.12 -65.52 -13.34
C TYR A 1098 1.94 -66.74 -14.27
N ILE A 1099 1.08 -66.63 -15.29
CA ILE A 1099 0.86 -67.68 -16.30
C ILE A 1099 2.05 -67.81 -17.27
N ASN A 1100 2.75 -66.72 -17.60
CA ASN A 1100 3.94 -66.74 -18.46
C ASN A 1100 5.21 -67.20 -17.73
N GLU A 1101 5.37 -66.86 -16.45
CA GLU A 1101 6.57 -67.22 -15.67
C GLU A 1101 6.52 -68.65 -15.10
N THR A 1102 5.34 -69.30 -15.06
CA THR A 1102 5.22 -70.71 -14.63
C THR A 1102 5.30 -71.69 -15.81
N PRO A 1103 6.40 -72.46 -15.98
CA PRO A 1103 6.55 -73.35 -17.12
C PRO A 1103 5.62 -74.58 -17.02
N ARG A 1104 4.51 -74.52 -17.80
CA ARG A 1104 3.41 -75.51 -17.99
C ARG A 1104 2.16 -75.31 -17.11
N PRO A 1105 1.30 -74.31 -17.41
CA PRO A 1105 0.03 -74.09 -16.72
C PRO A 1105 -1.08 -75.03 -17.24
N THR A 1106 -1.06 -76.32 -16.89
CA THR A 1106 -2.12 -77.27 -17.32
C THR A 1106 -3.34 -77.34 -16.39
N ARG A 1107 -3.25 -76.82 -15.15
CA ARG A 1107 -4.41 -76.52 -14.28
C ARG A 1107 -4.13 -75.28 -13.41
N PHE A 1108 -5.06 -74.33 -13.43
CA PHE A 1108 -5.02 -73.12 -12.59
C PHE A 1108 -5.39 -73.48 -11.14
N ASN A 1109 -4.40 -73.80 -10.31
CA ASN A 1109 -4.63 -74.31 -8.95
C ASN A 1109 -4.59 -73.19 -7.90
N ILE A 1110 -5.76 -72.70 -7.49
CA ILE A 1110 -5.92 -71.63 -6.49
C ILE A 1110 -5.25 -71.97 -5.15
N SER A 1111 -5.18 -73.26 -4.76
CA SER A 1111 -4.52 -73.66 -3.51
C SER A 1111 -3.00 -73.43 -3.49
N ALA A 1112 -2.34 -73.40 -4.66
CA ALA A 1112 -0.93 -73.04 -4.76
C ALA A 1112 -0.72 -71.54 -4.51
N ILE A 1113 -1.55 -70.70 -5.12
CA ILE A 1113 -1.52 -69.23 -4.94
C ILE A 1113 -1.81 -68.85 -3.48
N ILE A 1114 -2.77 -69.52 -2.83
CA ILE A 1114 -3.06 -69.34 -1.40
C ILE A 1114 -1.85 -69.77 -0.54
N ASN A 1115 -1.20 -70.89 -0.85
CA ASN A 1115 -0.02 -71.33 -0.11
C ASN A 1115 1.20 -70.40 -0.29
N ASP A 1116 1.40 -69.77 -1.45
CA ASP A 1116 2.46 -68.77 -1.61
C ASP A 1116 2.13 -67.42 -0.93
N LEU A 1117 0.85 -67.02 -0.90
CA LEU A 1117 0.39 -65.81 -0.20
C LEU A 1117 0.42 -65.92 1.33
N PHE A 1118 0.19 -67.12 1.88
CA PHE A 1118 0.05 -67.32 3.33
C PHE A 1118 1.08 -68.28 3.95
N GLY A 1119 1.94 -68.93 3.17
CA GLY A 1119 2.97 -69.88 3.64
C GLY A 1119 4.38 -69.30 3.79
N LYS A 1120 4.55 -67.98 3.68
CA LYS A 1120 5.82 -67.28 3.92
C LYS A 1120 5.69 -66.37 5.15
N ASP A 1121 5.78 -66.99 6.34
CA ASP A 1121 5.53 -66.42 7.68
C ASP A 1121 6.38 -65.18 8.09
N SER A 1122 7.24 -64.68 7.21
CA SER A 1122 7.99 -63.44 7.39
C SER A 1122 7.37 -62.25 6.64
N ASP A 1123 6.93 -62.44 5.39
CA ASP A 1123 6.77 -61.32 4.45
C ASP A 1123 5.31 -60.90 4.30
N SER A 1124 4.38 -61.85 4.32
CA SER A 1124 2.94 -61.56 4.32
C SER A 1124 2.54 -60.73 5.55
N TRP A 1125 3.15 -61.00 6.72
CA TRP A 1125 2.95 -60.21 7.93
C TRP A 1125 3.47 -58.76 7.81
N LYS A 1126 4.56 -58.51 7.07
CA LYS A 1126 5.10 -57.15 6.85
C LYS A 1126 4.15 -56.25 6.05
N MET A 1127 3.28 -56.81 5.22
CA MET A 1127 2.24 -56.06 4.50
C MET A 1127 0.90 -56.07 5.22
N LEU A 1128 0.54 -57.18 5.88
CA LEU A 1128 -0.73 -57.33 6.58
C LEU A 1128 -0.82 -56.45 7.84
N VAL A 1129 0.26 -56.32 8.61
CA VAL A 1129 0.26 -55.51 9.84
C VAL A 1129 0.01 -54.02 9.55
N PRO A 1130 0.72 -53.35 8.61
CA PRO A 1130 0.39 -51.97 8.23
C PRO A 1130 -1.04 -51.81 7.69
N ALA A 1131 -1.55 -52.77 6.89
CA ALA A 1131 -2.90 -52.71 6.36
C ALA A 1131 -3.97 -52.82 7.45
N ILE A 1132 -3.78 -53.71 8.43
CA ILE A 1132 -4.67 -53.83 9.60
C ILE A 1132 -4.59 -52.58 10.48
N ILE A 1133 -3.40 -52.03 10.71
CA ILE A 1133 -3.24 -50.75 11.45
C ILE A 1133 -3.95 -49.61 10.72
N PHE A 1134 -3.83 -49.52 9.40
CA PHE A 1134 -4.53 -48.50 8.60
C PHE A 1134 -6.05 -48.65 8.67
N LEU A 1135 -6.58 -49.87 8.54
CA LEU A 1135 -8.02 -50.16 8.68
C LEU A 1135 -8.54 -49.88 10.10
N LEU A 1136 -7.77 -50.20 11.14
CA LEU A 1136 -8.12 -49.87 12.53
C LEU A 1136 -8.09 -48.37 12.77
N THR A 1137 -7.11 -47.65 12.21
CA THR A 1137 -7.01 -46.18 12.37
C THR A 1137 -8.16 -45.48 11.64
N ALA A 1138 -8.48 -45.89 10.42
CA ALA A 1138 -9.64 -45.40 9.67
C ALA A 1138 -10.98 -45.75 10.37
N GLY A 1139 -11.10 -46.97 10.90
CA GLY A 1139 -12.27 -47.43 11.66
C GLY A 1139 -12.48 -46.66 12.97
N VAL A 1140 -11.41 -46.37 13.72
CA VAL A 1140 -11.46 -45.52 14.91
C VAL A 1140 -11.84 -44.08 14.56
N THR A 1141 -11.27 -43.53 13.48
CA THR A 1141 -11.62 -42.18 12.99
C THR A 1141 -13.11 -42.09 12.61
N LEU A 1142 -13.64 -43.10 11.90
CA LEU A 1142 -15.06 -43.19 11.56
C LEU A 1142 -15.96 -43.39 12.77
N ALA A 1143 -15.55 -44.21 13.74
CA ALA A 1143 -16.30 -44.41 14.98
C ALA A 1143 -16.38 -43.11 15.82
N GLN A 1144 -15.28 -42.36 15.91
CA GLN A 1144 -15.25 -41.06 16.59
C GLN A 1144 -16.16 -40.03 15.89
N LEU A 1145 -16.16 -39.99 14.55
CA LEU A 1145 -17.07 -39.16 13.76
C LEU A 1145 -18.56 -39.55 13.89
N GLN A 1146 -18.88 -40.79 14.30
CA GLN A 1146 -20.26 -41.21 14.59
C GLN A 1146 -20.68 -40.97 16.06
N THR A 1147 -19.75 -40.98 17.02
CA THR A 1147 -20.12 -40.77 18.44
C THR A 1147 -20.58 -39.35 18.75
N ASP A 1148 -20.03 -38.32 18.10
CA ASP A 1148 -20.43 -36.92 18.33
C ASP A 1148 -21.87 -36.60 17.90
N TYR A 1149 -22.56 -37.52 17.19
CA TYR A 1149 -23.95 -37.36 16.78
C TYR A 1149 -24.96 -38.21 17.57
N SER A 1150 -24.56 -38.97 18.60
CA SER A 1150 -25.52 -39.76 19.38
C SER A 1150 -25.21 -39.91 20.88
N THR A 1151 -26.18 -39.45 21.68
CA THR A 1151 -26.38 -39.56 23.13
C THR A 1151 -25.76 -38.46 24.01
N GLY A 1152 -26.63 -37.58 24.51
CA GLY A 1152 -26.34 -36.75 25.67
C GLY A 1152 -26.85 -37.42 26.94
N ASN A 1153 -25.99 -37.55 27.95
CA ASN A 1153 -26.42 -37.54 29.36
C ASN A 1153 -25.24 -37.11 30.27
N GLU A 1154 -25.54 -36.84 31.53
CA GLU A 1154 -24.64 -36.15 32.47
C GLU A 1154 -23.49 -37.00 33.06
N ASN A 1155 -22.58 -36.26 33.72
CA ASN A 1155 -21.63 -36.70 34.76
C ASN A 1155 -20.36 -37.45 34.33
N SER A 1156 -19.21 -36.75 34.47
CA SER A 1156 -17.95 -37.41 34.85
C SER A 1156 -17.09 -36.54 35.78
N GLU A 1157 -16.93 -36.98 37.02
CA GLU A 1157 -15.69 -36.74 37.75
C GLU A 1157 -14.63 -37.71 37.22
N LYS A 1158 -13.62 -37.22 36.48
CA LYS A 1158 -12.35 -37.96 36.27
C LYS A 1158 -11.19 -37.09 35.79
N THR A 1159 -10.28 -36.82 36.73
CA THR A 1159 -8.82 -36.72 36.56
C THR A 1159 -8.26 -36.00 35.32
N ALA A 1160 -7.67 -34.82 35.54
CA ALA A 1160 -6.97 -33.98 34.55
C ALA A 1160 -5.85 -34.69 33.74
N ALA A 1161 -5.36 -35.86 34.17
CA ALA A 1161 -4.40 -36.67 33.42
C ALA A 1161 -4.91 -37.06 32.02
N GLN A 1162 -6.22 -37.33 31.87
CA GLN A 1162 -6.79 -37.69 30.56
C GLN A 1162 -6.84 -36.48 29.62
N ASN A 1163 -7.17 -35.29 30.13
CA ASN A 1163 -7.21 -34.05 29.34
C ASN A 1163 -5.80 -33.63 28.87
N PHE A 1164 -4.76 -33.85 29.67
CA PHE A 1164 -3.38 -33.55 29.27
C PHE A 1164 -2.91 -34.44 28.11
N VAL A 1165 -3.24 -35.73 28.13
CA VAL A 1165 -2.96 -36.66 27.02
C VAL A 1165 -3.80 -36.29 25.78
N GLY A 1166 -5.07 -35.91 25.96
CA GLY A 1166 -5.95 -35.44 24.89
C GLY A 1166 -5.42 -34.19 24.18
N LEU A 1167 -5.09 -33.12 24.91
CA LEU A 1167 -4.51 -31.91 24.31
C LEU A 1167 -3.15 -32.19 23.63
N SER A 1168 -2.33 -33.07 24.20
CA SER A 1168 -1.05 -33.46 23.59
C SER A 1168 -1.25 -34.17 22.24
N ALA A 1169 -2.24 -35.07 22.15
CA ALA A 1169 -2.58 -35.76 20.92
C ALA A 1169 -3.15 -34.79 19.86
N VAL A 1170 -4.04 -33.88 20.25
CA VAL A 1170 -4.62 -32.87 19.33
C VAL A 1170 -3.54 -31.90 18.83
N ALA A 1171 -2.66 -31.40 19.68
CA ALA A 1171 -1.57 -30.52 19.27
C ALA A 1171 -0.63 -31.20 18.27
N ILE A 1172 -0.26 -32.46 18.53
CA ILE A 1172 0.56 -33.26 17.61
C ILE A 1172 -0.19 -33.52 16.29
N ALA A 1173 -1.49 -33.83 16.33
CA ALA A 1173 -2.31 -34.04 15.14
C ALA A 1173 -2.44 -32.77 14.28
N CYS A 1174 -2.65 -31.59 14.87
CA CYS A 1174 -2.70 -30.32 14.14
C CYS A 1174 -1.34 -29.96 13.52
N ILE A 1175 -0.23 -30.16 14.24
CA ILE A 1175 1.12 -29.92 13.71
C ILE A 1175 1.44 -30.89 12.57
N LEU A 1176 1.14 -32.19 12.72
CA LEU A 1176 1.32 -33.17 11.65
C LEU A 1176 0.38 -32.94 10.46
N SER A 1177 -0.85 -32.46 10.69
CA SER A 1177 -1.79 -32.11 9.61
C SER A 1177 -1.32 -30.90 8.82
N GLY A 1178 -0.83 -29.85 9.47
CA GLY A 1178 -0.25 -28.68 8.80
C GLY A 1178 1.03 -29.00 8.02
N ILE A 1179 1.92 -29.81 8.62
CA ILE A 1179 3.13 -30.28 7.93
C ILE A 1179 2.77 -31.20 6.75
N ALA A 1180 1.83 -32.13 6.94
CA ALA A 1180 1.38 -33.02 5.87
C ALA A 1180 0.71 -32.26 4.73
N GLY A 1181 -0.23 -31.36 5.00
CA GLY A 1181 -0.95 -30.61 3.95
C GLY A 1181 -0.03 -29.78 3.04
N TYR A 1182 1.05 -29.21 3.59
CA TYR A 1182 2.05 -28.48 2.81
C TYR A 1182 3.08 -29.41 2.13
N ALA A 1183 3.40 -30.55 2.75
CA ALA A 1183 4.30 -31.56 2.20
C ALA A 1183 3.68 -32.36 1.03
N ASP A 1184 2.40 -32.70 1.12
CA ASP A 1184 1.76 -33.77 0.34
C ASP A 1184 1.83 -33.51 -1.17
N ASN A 1185 1.45 -32.31 -1.62
CA ASN A 1185 1.43 -31.96 -3.04
C ASN A 1185 2.84 -31.86 -3.65
N ILE A 1186 3.84 -31.37 -2.90
CA ILE A 1186 5.21 -31.19 -3.40
C ILE A 1186 5.98 -32.52 -3.38
N LEU A 1187 5.87 -33.29 -2.30
CA LEU A 1187 6.58 -34.55 -2.15
C LEU A 1187 5.93 -35.70 -2.93
N LYS A 1188 4.61 -35.75 -3.16
CA LYS A 1188 4.01 -36.82 -3.99
C LYS A 1188 4.49 -36.80 -5.43
N GLY A 1189 4.75 -35.63 -6.01
CA GLY A 1189 5.46 -35.53 -7.28
C GLY A 1189 6.95 -35.85 -7.11
N PHE A 1190 7.66 -34.99 -6.37
CA PHE A 1190 9.12 -34.99 -6.34
C PHE A 1190 9.73 -36.25 -5.70
N ALA A 1191 9.24 -36.68 -4.53
CA ALA A 1191 9.78 -37.85 -3.84
C ALA A 1191 9.44 -39.16 -4.56
N THR A 1192 8.34 -39.26 -5.29
CA THR A 1192 8.02 -40.46 -6.09
C THR A 1192 9.02 -40.61 -7.24
N SER A 1193 9.26 -39.54 -8.02
CA SER A 1193 10.26 -39.55 -9.09
C SER A 1193 11.68 -39.79 -8.56
N VAL A 1194 12.08 -39.08 -7.49
CA VAL A 1194 13.40 -39.25 -6.87
C VAL A 1194 13.57 -40.64 -6.25
N SER A 1195 12.54 -41.21 -5.61
CA SER A 1195 12.59 -42.57 -5.06
C SER A 1195 12.68 -43.63 -6.14
N ILE A 1196 11.97 -43.49 -7.27
CA ILE A 1196 12.10 -44.41 -8.41
C ILE A 1196 13.53 -44.36 -8.98
N ILE A 1197 14.08 -43.15 -9.18
CA ILE A 1197 15.43 -42.97 -9.73
C ILE A 1197 16.50 -43.51 -8.76
N LEU A 1198 16.42 -43.18 -7.47
CA LEU A 1198 17.37 -43.65 -6.47
C LEU A 1198 17.24 -45.15 -6.22
N SER A 1199 16.04 -45.70 -6.13
CA SER A 1199 15.84 -47.14 -5.91
C SER A 1199 16.29 -47.97 -7.10
N ALA A 1200 16.06 -47.50 -8.34
CA ALA A 1200 16.59 -48.15 -9.54
C ALA A 1200 18.13 -48.09 -9.57
N SER A 1201 18.71 -46.90 -9.38
CA SER A 1201 20.17 -46.71 -9.39
C SER A 1201 20.88 -47.51 -8.30
N ALA A 1202 20.32 -47.53 -7.08
CA ALA A 1202 20.83 -48.32 -5.98
C ALA A 1202 20.67 -49.83 -6.23
N SER A 1203 19.58 -50.28 -6.88
CA SER A 1203 19.38 -51.71 -7.19
C SER A 1203 20.36 -52.23 -8.23
N VAL A 1204 20.68 -51.44 -9.25
CA VAL A 1204 21.75 -51.75 -10.22
C VAL A 1204 23.09 -51.93 -9.49
N PHE A 1205 23.43 -51.03 -8.55
CA PHE A 1205 24.74 -51.02 -7.90
C PHE A 1205 24.88 -52.01 -6.72
N LEU A 1206 23.81 -52.27 -5.97
CA LEU A 1206 23.84 -53.14 -4.78
C LEU A 1206 23.48 -54.61 -5.09
N PHE A 1207 22.69 -54.86 -6.14
CA PHE A 1207 22.20 -56.21 -6.46
C PHE A 1207 22.58 -56.68 -7.87
N GLY A 1208 23.40 -55.91 -8.61
CA GLY A 1208 23.87 -56.28 -9.95
C GLY A 1208 22.76 -56.36 -10.99
N PHE A 1209 21.68 -55.59 -10.81
CA PHE A 1209 20.46 -55.70 -11.59
C PHE A 1209 20.63 -55.12 -13.01
N GLU A 1210 20.68 -55.97 -14.04
CA GLU A 1210 20.71 -55.51 -15.43
C GLU A 1210 19.38 -54.85 -15.81
N ILE A 1211 19.45 -53.65 -16.40
CA ILE A 1211 18.27 -52.90 -16.84
C ILE A 1211 17.72 -53.54 -18.13
N THR A 1212 16.80 -54.50 -17.97
CA THR A 1212 16.17 -55.18 -19.10
C THR A 1212 15.30 -54.23 -19.94
N PHE A 1213 15.15 -54.53 -21.23
CA PHE A 1213 14.27 -53.77 -22.13
C PHE A 1213 12.83 -53.65 -21.61
N ALA A 1214 12.32 -54.69 -20.93
CA ALA A 1214 10.99 -54.67 -20.31
C ALA A 1214 10.87 -53.62 -19.19
N PHE A 1215 11.92 -53.41 -18.39
CA PHE A 1215 11.96 -52.36 -17.37
C PHE A 1215 11.94 -50.96 -18.01
N ILE A 1216 12.69 -50.76 -19.10
CA ILE A 1216 12.73 -49.48 -19.83
C ILE A 1216 11.35 -49.16 -20.43
N VAL A 1217 10.69 -50.15 -21.05
CA VAL A 1217 9.32 -50.00 -21.57
C VAL A 1217 8.32 -49.71 -20.45
N GLY A 1218 8.41 -50.41 -19.32
CA GLY A 1218 7.56 -50.17 -18.15
C GLY A 1218 7.71 -48.75 -17.58
N ALA A 1219 8.95 -48.29 -17.40
CA ALA A 1219 9.25 -46.92 -16.97
C ALA A 1219 8.76 -45.88 -17.99
N GLY A 1220 8.94 -46.13 -19.28
CA GLY A 1220 8.41 -45.28 -20.36
C GLY A 1220 6.88 -45.16 -20.35
N VAL A 1221 6.17 -46.26 -20.11
CA VAL A 1221 4.70 -46.26 -19.98
C VAL A 1221 4.25 -45.49 -18.73
N VAL A 1222 4.94 -45.63 -17.59
CA VAL A 1222 4.62 -44.86 -16.37
C VAL A 1222 4.87 -43.36 -16.58
N LEU A 1223 5.99 -42.98 -17.20
CA LEU A 1223 6.29 -41.58 -17.52
C LEU A 1223 5.30 -40.99 -18.53
N TRP A 1224 4.91 -41.76 -19.56
CA TRP A 1224 3.91 -41.32 -20.55
C TRP A 1224 2.51 -41.19 -19.93
N ALA A 1225 2.10 -42.14 -19.08
CA ALA A 1225 0.84 -42.04 -18.33
C ALA A 1225 0.83 -40.84 -17.37
N THR A 1226 1.97 -40.53 -16.74
CA THR A 1226 2.13 -39.34 -15.87
C THR A 1226 2.07 -38.04 -16.69
N HIS A 1227 2.67 -38.02 -17.89
CA HIS A 1227 2.60 -36.88 -18.80
C HIS A 1227 1.17 -36.65 -19.33
N LEU A 1228 0.45 -37.72 -19.72
CA LEU A 1228 -0.96 -37.67 -20.09
C LEU A 1228 -1.87 -37.20 -18.95
N TYR A 1229 -1.48 -37.44 -17.69
CA TYR A 1229 -2.17 -36.92 -16.50
C TYR A 1229 -1.93 -35.43 -16.24
N GLY A 1230 -0.95 -34.81 -16.92
CA GLY A 1230 -0.55 -33.41 -16.76
C GLY A 1230 -0.89 -32.52 -17.96
N LEU A 1231 -1.70 -33.00 -18.90
CA LEU A 1231 -2.24 -32.23 -20.03
C LEU A 1231 -3.69 -31.87 -19.75
N GLU A 1232 -3.98 -30.58 -19.54
CA GLU A 1232 -5.36 -30.07 -19.59
C GLU A 1232 -5.70 -29.57 -21.00
N ASP A 1233 -6.93 -29.79 -21.45
CA ASP A 1233 -7.36 -29.58 -22.83
C ASP A 1233 -7.33 -28.11 -23.26
N SER A 1234 -6.65 -27.81 -24.37
CA SER A 1234 -6.66 -26.50 -25.01
C SER A 1234 -6.89 -26.60 -26.53
N ALA A 1235 -7.90 -25.89 -27.03
CA ALA A 1235 -8.24 -25.70 -28.46
C ALA A 1235 -8.94 -26.91 -29.16
N PRO A 1236 -9.66 -26.73 -30.30
CA PRO A 1236 -10.97 -27.38 -30.46
C PRO A 1236 -11.05 -28.49 -31.53
N GLN A 1237 -11.62 -29.64 -31.16
CA GLN A 1237 -11.97 -30.71 -32.10
C GLN A 1237 -13.27 -30.44 -32.88
N GLN A 1238 -13.21 -29.63 -33.95
CA GLN A 1238 -14.38 -29.41 -34.83
C GLN A 1238 -14.12 -29.53 -36.34
N GLN A 1239 -13.05 -30.22 -36.76
CA GLN A 1239 -12.69 -30.32 -38.19
C GLN A 1239 -12.39 -31.74 -38.73
N LEU A 1240 -12.89 -32.80 -38.07
CA LEU A 1240 -12.68 -34.20 -38.51
C LEU A 1240 -13.93 -35.09 -38.63
N TYR A 1241 -15.10 -34.67 -38.13
CA TYR A 1241 -16.36 -35.43 -38.27
C TYR A 1241 -17.10 -35.15 -39.60
N GLY A 1242 -16.33 -35.04 -40.67
CA GLY A 1242 -16.78 -34.68 -42.02
C GLY A 1242 -16.63 -35.77 -43.08
N LYS A 1243 -16.58 -37.07 -42.71
CA LYS A 1243 -16.76 -38.29 -43.56
C LYS A 1243 -16.39 -39.59 -42.80
N VAL A 1244 -17.32 -40.15 -42.03
CA VAL A 1244 -17.67 -41.59 -42.11
C VAL A 1244 -19.15 -41.68 -41.73
N GLY A 1245 -19.99 -42.21 -42.62
CA GLY A 1245 -21.32 -42.70 -42.28
C GLY A 1245 -21.37 -44.19 -42.57
N GLY A 1246 -21.91 -44.99 -41.65
CA GLY A 1246 -22.07 -46.43 -41.85
C GLY A 1246 -22.25 -47.19 -40.53
N ILE A 1247 -23.40 -47.88 -40.44
CA ILE A 1247 -23.90 -48.69 -39.31
C ILE A 1247 -24.39 -47.84 -38.13
#